data_AF-A0A9P6SMX1-F1
#
_entry.id   AF-A0A9P6SMX1-F1
#
_cell.length_a   1.000
_cell.length_b   1.000
_cell.length_c   1.000
_cell.angle_alpha   90.00
_cell.angle_beta   90.00
_cell.angle_gamma   90.00
#
_symmetry.space_group_name_H-M   'P 1'
#
loop_
_entity.id
_entity.type
_entity.pdbx_description
1 polymer ?
#
loop_
_entity_poly.entity_id
_entity_poly.type
_entity_poly.pdbx_seq_one_letter_code
_entity_poly.pdbx_strand_id
1 'polypeptide(L)'
;MYWATGSARVLAVEPSLLKLGSDGDDEELELVLPVITSGQDKESDIDANSQSGIQSRVIKGIGSGIVDMARNEQGSLWATITRESIHLWVHRPVGVVSKVVRTPKSLLDHGANQRVFWKPDSTMLVIITEQSFLHLYKIVPQGNDGASYQLTNSKSYALGPGEGIGFPDLTIKFKLTIKMDAGVSSLVGLDSDIVVATVNPPAVQLIPWAGKVEVKTCLIKHMSFLLDKSVRIVSMSRFPKSTTQTWCMSDGKAYIVYYTPNASDTASVSSVSSNGDSWFGFCFHGNPEGFDMQDAGVVSASNPEYSLLAIGTRGGDVRIFKSGEHAGQWVFSHKLALKESQGYSNNTPDKIVSLAWNSDGNALAVGQESRCPSIWSVYGRRLFPSGSHDVPGLKNATEDPYLQGTRALFWSAGNMDIIVLGADDSSSNFYAIPCAKALPSVQNHLSSAPQCLLHLNDRLLVYTEGHRQDASSTINPDTFVWNNVMVPAVYLSDNWPIRYSCLSQDGHYLSIAGRRGLAHYNLHSCRWRLFGNWQQEQSFRCQGGLAWFKNILIAGCEIITDQRYELRLYQRENNLDNNDVIFTEQFESRIAHISVWRSSLLVYTSNNTLYCYSLGSAKRVDLQLIWKTSLQDIVESPTLLKSVSILTAEGEGGNEATHITLLVDGKVYFLRPEFLPDGSVRLSFRQITDKAEYYWITRTTHDANDFSLWVFNGKSLKMWRNVFGTGDGERNLAGFSKHHFLEMDIDFYPLAILPERGIVLGLEPEIAIHKPKSLAMFKMATKTHLFLQTILRHVLTHNIDGEWEAYEFAKHYQELGYFGHALEILLHNVLEDEAESGIGFEEGAVLPRVVNFLQQFPQYLDVIVSCARKTEVALWEYLFSIVGTPKDLFEQCLEADQLKTATSYLLILHTMEPLQTTSQDTVRLLERTLQAQDFELCKELVRFLNSIDSTGATLQQALSMVSVANG
;
A
#
# COMPACT_ATOMS: atom_id res chain seq x y z
N MET A 1 0.38 -1.25 -3.03
CA MET A 1 0.05 -0.10 -2.16
C MET A 1 -1.19 0.59 -2.67
N TYR A 2 -2.00 1.14 -1.78
CA TYR A 2 -3.38 1.53 -2.08
C TYR A 2 -3.72 2.91 -1.51
N TRP A 3 -4.38 3.74 -2.31
CA TRP A 3 -4.87 5.06 -1.87
C TRP A 3 -6.32 5.20 -2.30
N ALA A 4 -7.20 5.72 -1.44
CA ALA A 4 -8.53 6.09 -1.89
C ALA A 4 -8.47 7.27 -2.86
N THR A 5 -9.38 7.28 -3.82
CA THR A 5 -9.43 8.29 -4.89
C THR A 5 -10.86 8.70 -5.17
N GLY A 6 -11.08 9.95 -5.56
CA GLY A 6 -12.40 10.43 -5.97
C GLY A 6 -13.41 10.48 -4.83
N SER A 7 -14.68 10.25 -5.12
CA SER A 7 -15.75 10.11 -4.13
C SER A 7 -16.19 8.66 -4.00
N ALA A 8 -16.77 8.30 -2.86
CA ALA A 8 -17.42 7.00 -2.73
C ALA A 8 -18.65 6.90 -3.65
N ARG A 9 -18.91 5.70 -4.16
CA ARG A 9 -20.17 5.36 -4.85
C ARG A 9 -21.14 4.81 -3.82
N VAL A 10 -22.37 5.31 -3.81
CA VAL A 10 -23.45 4.79 -2.98
C VAL A 10 -24.12 3.63 -3.71
N LEU A 11 -24.22 2.49 -3.05
CA LEU A 11 -24.91 1.28 -3.52
C LEU A 11 -26.06 0.99 -2.57
N ALA A 12 -27.21 0.58 -3.10
CA ALA A 12 -28.42 0.39 -2.29
C ALA A 12 -29.20 -0.85 -2.72
N VAL A 13 -29.69 -1.62 -1.74
CA VAL A 13 -30.45 -2.86 -1.94
C VAL A 13 -31.85 -2.62 -2.53
N GLU A 14 -32.41 -1.45 -2.24
CA GLU A 14 -33.57 -0.87 -2.90
C GLU A 14 -33.72 0.50 -2.27
N PRO A 15 -33.73 1.53 -3.10
CA PRO A 15 -34.27 2.78 -2.65
C PRO A 15 -35.47 3.14 -3.53
N SER A 16 -36.55 3.57 -2.89
CA SER A 16 -37.43 4.60 -3.43
C SER A 16 -36.66 5.92 -3.67
N LEU A 17 -35.45 5.89 -4.24
CA LEU A 17 -34.61 7.05 -4.57
C LEU A 17 -34.71 7.31 -6.08
N LEU A 18 -35.77 8.01 -6.45
CA LEU A 18 -35.55 9.42 -6.72
C LEU A 18 -36.39 10.15 -5.65
N LYS A 19 -35.75 10.97 -4.81
CA LYS A 19 -36.50 11.99 -4.07
C LYS A 19 -37.25 12.81 -5.14
N LEU A 20 -38.58 12.81 -5.11
CA LEU A 20 -39.37 13.82 -5.81
C LEU A 20 -38.84 15.17 -5.32
N GLY A 21 -38.20 15.91 -6.23
CA GLY A 21 -37.95 17.31 -6.01
C GLY A 21 -39.29 17.98 -5.75
N SER A 22 -39.38 18.70 -4.65
CA SER A 22 -40.47 19.65 -4.43
C SER A 22 -40.36 20.71 -5.52
N ASP A 23 -41.14 20.57 -6.59
CA ASP A 23 -41.80 21.64 -7.33
C ASP A 23 -42.46 21.08 -8.59
N GLY A 24 -43.76 21.32 -8.74
CA GLY A 24 -44.48 21.24 -10.00
C GLY A 24 -45.46 20.07 -10.12
N ASP A 25 -46.74 20.41 -10.09
CA ASP A 25 -47.87 19.56 -10.48
C ASP A 25 -47.76 19.07 -11.94
N ASP A 26 -48.42 17.93 -12.18
CA ASP A 26 -48.78 17.32 -13.48
C ASP A 26 -47.65 16.76 -14.38
N GLU A 27 -47.56 15.42 -14.46
CA GLU A 27 -47.70 14.64 -15.71
C GLU A 27 -47.49 13.14 -15.45
N GLU A 28 -48.44 12.31 -15.92
CA GLU A 28 -48.36 10.85 -15.95
C GLU A 28 -47.18 10.39 -16.83
N LEU A 29 -46.34 9.49 -16.33
CA LEU A 29 -45.35 8.77 -17.15
C LEU A 29 -45.41 7.26 -16.91
N GLU A 30 -45.60 6.55 -18.02
CA GLU A 30 -45.78 5.11 -18.16
C GLU A 30 -44.60 4.30 -17.61
N LEU A 31 -44.91 3.28 -16.80
CA LEU A 31 -44.03 2.17 -16.50
C LEU A 31 -43.88 1.28 -17.76
N VAL A 32 -42.73 1.36 -18.42
CA VAL A 32 -42.31 0.30 -19.36
C VAL A 32 -41.82 -0.89 -18.54
N LEU A 33 -42.75 -1.75 -18.14
CA LEU A 33 -42.47 -3.16 -17.85
C LEU A 33 -42.64 -3.94 -19.16
N PRO A 34 -41.72 -4.85 -19.54
CA PRO A 34 -42.01 -5.82 -20.57
C PRO A 34 -43.05 -6.81 -20.02
N VAL A 35 -44.32 -6.55 -20.33
CA VAL A 35 -45.41 -7.48 -20.11
C VAL A 35 -45.25 -8.62 -21.11
N ILE A 36 -44.90 -9.82 -20.62
CA ILE A 36 -45.13 -11.06 -21.36
C ILE A 36 -46.58 -11.45 -21.12
N THR A 37 -47.47 -11.10 -22.04
CA THR A 37 -48.80 -11.72 -22.12
C THR A 37 -48.65 -13.12 -22.72
N SER A 38 -48.78 -14.17 -21.92
CA SER A 38 -49.13 -15.50 -22.43
C SER A 38 -50.64 -15.65 -22.43
N GLY A 39 -51.26 -15.55 -23.60
CA GLY A 39 -52.64 -15.93 -23.81
C GLY A 39 -52.80 -17.45 -23.75
N GLN A 40 -53.81 -17.93 -23.02
CA GLN A 40 -54.76 -18.93 -23.50
C GLN A 40 -55.94 -19.05 -22.53
N ASP A 41 -57.13 -18.94 -23.13
CA ASP A 41 -58.44 -19.05 -22.52
C ASP A 41 -58.66 -20.37 -21.76
N LYS A 42 -59.42 -20.30 -20.66
CA LYS A 42 -60.62 -21.13 -20.42
C LYS A 42 -61.41 -20.64 -19.21
N GLU A 43 -62.70 -20.39 -19.48
CA GLU A 43 -63.77 -20.07 -18.55
C GLU A 43 -63.99 -21.14 -17.47
N SER A 44 -64.31 -20.71 -16.25
CA SER A 44 -65.53 -21.13 -15.55
C SER A 44 -65.70 -20.36 -14.24
N ASP A 45 -66.80 -19.59 -14.14
CA ASP A 45 -67.34 -19.01 -12.92
C ASP A 45 -67.72 -20.09 -11.88
N ILE A 46 -67.68 -19.73 -10.58
CA ILE A 46 -68.73 -19.99 -9.57
C ILE A 46 -68.39 -19.25 -8.26
N ASP A 47 -69.26 -18.28 -7.96
CA ASP A 47 -69.85 -17.80 -6.71
C ASP A 47 -69.11 -17.64 -5.37
N ALA A 48 -69.46 -16.50 -4.78
CA ALA A 48 -69.13 -15.98 -3.47
C ALA A 48 -69.71 -16.77 -2.30
N ASN A 49 -68.99 -16.79 -1.16
CA ASN A 49 -69.58 -16.36 0.11
C ASN A 49 -68.55 -16.04 1.21
N SER A 50 -68.67 -14.80 1.72
CA SER A 50 -68.50 -14.35 3.11
C SER A 50 -67.51 -15.06 4.05
N GLN A 51 -66.47 -14.33 4.47
CA GLN A 51 -66.32 -13.97 5.89
C GLN A 51 -65.39 -12.77 6.04
N SER A 52 -65.98 -11.64 6.43
CA SER A 52 -65.32 -10.43 6.89
C SER A 52 -64.68 -10.65 8.26
N GLY A 53 -63.36 -10.40 8.32
CA GLY A 53 -62.57 -10.35 9.56
C GLY A 53 -61.37 -9.44 9.37
N ILE A 54 -61.62 -8.18 9.03
CA ILE A 54 -60.60 -7.14 8.92
C ILE A 54 -60.11 -6.80 10.32
N GLN A 55 -58.85 -7.12 10.60
CA GLN A 55 -57.82 -6.12 10.94
C GLN A 55 -56.44 -6.75 10.73
N SER A 56 -56.07 -6.94 9.46
CA SER A 56 -54.68 -7.08 9.06
C SER A 56 -53.98 -5.75 9.36
N ARG A 57 -53.38 -5.64 10.55
CA ARG A 57 -52.23 -4.75 10.74
C ARG A 57 -51.10 -5.27 9.87
N VAL A 58 -51.14 -4.95 8.58
CA VAL A 58 -49.93 -4.87 7.77
C VAL A 58 -49.15 -3.69 8.34
N ILE A 59 -48.30 -4.01 9.32
CA ILE A 59 -47.26 -3.09 9.76
C ILE A 59 -46.42 -2.81 8.50
N LYS A 60 -46.48 -1.57 7.98
CA LYS A 60 -45.46 -1.06 7.06
C LYS A 60 -44.09 -1.38 7.70
N GLY A 61 -43.31 -2.24 7.06
CA GLY A 61 -42.13 -2.87 7.66
C GLY A 61 -41.13 -1.86 8.23
N ILE A 62 -40.83 -2.01 9.52
CA ILE A 62 -39.82 -1.25 10.28
C ILE A 62 -38.43 -1.94 10.09
N GLY A 63 -37.97 -2.18 8.85
CA GLY A 63 -36.81 -3.08 8.67
C GLY A 63 -36.07 -3.11 7.33
N SER A 64 -36.09 -2.04 6.52
CA SER A 64 -35.44 -2.00 5.20
C SER A 64 -33.90 -1.89 5.21
N GLY A 65 -33.30 -1.58 6.36
CA GLY A 65 -31.86 -1.37 6.47
C GLY A 65 -31.05 -2.65 6.30
N ILE A 66 -29.82 -2.50 5.78
CA ILE A 66 -28.88 -3.62 5.70
C ILE A 66 -28.38 -3.92 7.11
N VAL A 67 -28.39 -5.18 7.51
CA VAL A 67 -27.94 -5.64 8.84
C VAL A 67 -26.49 -6.13 8.79
N ASP A 68 -26.14 -6.91 7.78
CA ASP A 68 -24.80 -7.47 7.62
C ASP A 68 -24.47 -7.66 6.13
N MET A 69 -23.18 -7.80 5.83
CA MET A 69 -22.69 -8.12 4.49
C MET A 69 -21.46 -9.03 4.55
N ALA A 70 -21.33 -9.90 3.56
CA ALA A 70 -20.16 -10.74 3.41
C ALA A 70 -19.83 -10.95 1.93
N ARG A 71 -18.54 -10.96 1.59
CA ARG A 71 -18.06 -11.31 0.25
C ARG A 71 -17.69 -12.78 0.14
N ASN A 72 -17.73 -13.30 -1.08
CA ASN A 72 -17.10 -14.57 -1.39
C ASN A 72 -15.56 -14.44 -1.42
N GLU A 73 -14.85 -15.58 -1.47
CA GLU A 73 -13.38 -15.61 -1.38
C GLU A 73 -12.70 -14.80 -2.49
N GLN A 74 -13.29 -14.78 -3.69
CA GLN A 74 -12.78 -14.05 -4.86
C GLN A 74 -13.14 -12.54 -4.86
N GLY A 75 -14.09 -12.10 -4.03
CA GLY A 75 -14.64 -10.74 -4.04
C GLY A 75 -15.47 -10.39 -5.28
N SER A 76 -15.78 -11.37 -6.13
CA SER A 76 -16.60 -11.19 -7.34
C SER A 76 -18.10 -11.16 -7.05
N LEU A 77 -18.49 -11.79 -5.93
CA LEU A 77 -19.86 -11.82 -5.41
C LEU A 77 -19.84 -11.37 -3.95
N TRP A 78 -20.92 -10.74 -3.52
CA TRP A 78 -21.18 -10.53 -2.10
C TRP A 78 -22.66 -10.65 -1.80
N ALA A 79 -22.97 -10.94 -0.54
CA ALA A 79 -24.32 -11.03 -0.03
C ALA A 79 -24.57 -9.89 0.95
N THR A 80 -25.72 -9.24 0.83
CA THR A 80 -26.23 -8.33 1.86
C THR A 80 -27.52 -8.90 2.42
N ILE A 81 -27.74 -8.73 3.72
CA ILE A 81 -28.98 -9.14 4.38
C ILE A 81 -29.64 -7.94 5.03
N THR A 82 -30.96 -7.84 4.91
CA THR A 82 -31.80 -7.00 5.77
C THR A 82 -32.40 -7.87 6.86
N ARG A 83 -33.25 -7.32 7.72
CA ARG A 83 -33.98 -8.10 8.74
C ARG A 83 -34.82 -9.24 8.15
N GLU A 84 -35.28 -9.12 6.89
CA GLU A 84 -36.19 -10.07 6.26
C GLU A 84 -35.73 -10.66 4.93
N SER A 85 -34.80 -10.02 4.24
CA SER A 85 -34.42 -10.36 2.87
C SER A 85 -32.91 -10.51 2.67
N ILE A 86 -32.56 -11.25 1.61
CA ILE A 86 -31.20 -11.68 1.26
C ILE A 86 -30.98 -11.26 -0.18
N HIS A 87 -29.87 -10.58 -0.45
CA HIS A 87 -29.55 -10.06 -1.78
C HIS A 87 -28.16 -10.54 -2.19
N LEU A 88 -28.08 -11.15 -3.36
CA LEU A 88 -26.83 -11.57 -3.97
C LEU A 88 -26.41 -10.52 -5.00
N TRP A 89 -25.21 -10.01 -4.84
CA TRP A 89 -24.62 -8.96 -5.67
C TRP A 89 -23.47 -9.50 -6.50
N VAL A 90 -23.26 -8.86 -7.65
CA VAL A 90 -22.11 -9.03 -8.52
C VAL A 90 -21.28 -7.75 -8.49
N HIS A 91 -19.96 -7.89 -8.57
CA HIS A 91 -19.05 -6.73 -8.55
C HIS A 91 -18.99 -5.96 -9.87
N ARG A 92 -18.98 -6.63 -11.03
CA ARG A 92 -18.83 -5.98 -12.35
C ARG A 92 -19.70 -6.72 -13.39
N PRO A 93 -20.70 -6.06 -14.01
CA PRO A 93 -21.30 -4.79 -13.57
C PRO A 93 -21.86 -4.89 -12.14
N VAL A 94 -21.80 -3.80 -11.38
CA VAL A 94 -22.30 -3.80 -9.99
C VAL A 94 -23.83 -3.90 -10.01
N GLY A 95 -24.40 -4.92 -9.38
CA GLY A 95 -25.86 -5.03 -9.25
C GLY A 95 -26.32 -6.28 -8.52
N VAL A 96 -27.60 -6.29 -8.13
CA VAL A 96 -28.26 -7.43 -7.49
C VAL A 96 -28.72 -8.42 -8.57
N VAL A 97 -28.27 -9.67 -8.46
CA VAL A 97 -28.66 -10.75 -9.40
C VAL A 97 -29.73 -11.68 -8.84
N SER A 98 -29.90 -11.75 -7.51
CA SER A 98 -30.94 -12.57 -6.91
C SER A 98 -31.35 -12.02 -5.55
N LYS A 99 -32.65 -12.10 -5.24
CA LYS A 99 -33.27 -11.66 -3.99
C LYS A 99 -34.14 -12.77 -3.43
N VAL A 100 -34.02 -13.01 -2.13
CA VAL A 100 -34.91 -13.93 -1.39
C VAL A 100 -35.51 -13.17 -0.22
N VAL A 101 -36.85 -13.15 -0.15
CA VAL A 101 -37.59 -12.59 0.98
C VAL A 101 -38.11 -13.74 1.82
N ARG A 102 -37.84 -13.72 3.13
CA ARG A 102 -38.31 -14.76 4.05
C ARG A 102 -39.81 -14.62 4.28
N THR A 103 -40.49 -15.76 4.44
CA THR A 103 -41.94 -15.77 4.70
C THR A 103 -42.25 -15.19 6.08
N PRO A 104 -43.42 -14.54 6.29
CA PRO A 104 -43.81 -14.02 7.60
C PRO A 104 -43.79 -15.07 8.70
N LYS A 105 -44.21 -16.31 8.37
CA LYS A 105 -44.12 -17.45 9.28
C LYS A 105 -42.67 -17.72 9.70
N SER A 106 -41.73 -17.73 8.75
CA SER A 106 -40.32 -17.93 9.07
C SER A 106 -39.76 -16.83 9.97
N LEU A 107 -40.16 -15.58 9.78
CA LEU A 107 -39.71 -14.46 10.62
C LEU A 107 -40.27 -14.54 12.03
N LEU A 108 -41.53 -14.97 12.17
CA LEU A 108 -42.16 -15.19 13.47
C LEU A 108 -41.54 -16.39 14.22
N ASP A 109 -41.38 -17.51 13.51
CA ASP A 109 -40.91 -18.78 14.09
C ASP A 109 -39.39 -18.82 14.33
N HIS A 110 -38.60 -18.11 13.53
CA HIS A 110 -37.13 -18.19 13.58
C HIS A 110 -36.44 -16.84 13.85
N GLY A 111 -37.17 -15.72 13.91
CA GLY A 111 -36.62 -14.37 14.08
C GLY A 111 -36.00 -13.76 12.80
N ALA A 112 -35.60 -12.49 12.89
CA ALA A 112 -34.98 -11.73 11.79
C ALA A 112 -33.58 -12.23 11.45
N ASN A 113 -33.06 -11.88 10.27
CA ASN A 113 -31.67 -12.18 9.90
C ASN A 113 -30.70 -11.31 10.71
N GLN A 114 -29.58 -11.88 11.12
CA GLN A 114 -28.57 -11.20 11.94
C GLN A 114 -27.18 -11.18 11.30
N ARG A 115 -26.71 -12.31 10.76
CA ARG A 115 -25.37 -12.42 10.15
C ARG A 115 -25.37 -13.32 8.93
N VAL A 116 -24.46 -13.08 7.98
CA VAL A 116 -24.30 -13.88 6.77
C VAL A 116 -22.85 -14.37 6.59
N PHE A 117 -22.68 -15.64 6.23
CA PHE A 117 -21.37 -16.21 5.91
C PHE A 117 -21.42 -17.04 4.64
N TRP A 118 -20.29 -17.06 3.93
CA TRP A 118 -20.11 -17.84 2.71
C TRP A 118 -19.49 -19.20 3.00
N LYS A 119 -19.93 -20.20 2.24
CA LYS A 119 -19.11 -21.40 2.04
C LYS A 119 -17.85 -21.00 1.25
N PRO A 120 -16.64 -21.51 1.60
CA PRO A 120 -15.40 -21.14 0.93
C PRO A 120 -15.43 -21.26 -0.60
N ASP A 121 -16.08 -22.31 -1.12
CA ASP A 121 -16.22 -22.56 -2.56
C ASP A 121 -17.26 -21.67 -3.26
N SER A 122 -17.87 -20.70 -2.55
CA SER A 122 -18.90 -19.78 -3.05
C SER A 122 -20.23 -20.42 -3.48
N THR A 123 -20.47 -21.69 -3.17
CA THR A 123 -21.69 -22.40 -3.63
C THR A 123 -22.88 -22.27 -2.69
N MET A 124 -22.66 -21.84 -1.45
CA MET A 124 -23.69 -21.75 -0.42
C MET A 124 -23.50 -20.55 0.50
N LEU A 125 -24.61 -20.10 1.08
CA LEU A 125 -24.68 -19.11 2.15
C LEU A 125 -25.26 -19.76 3.40
N VAL A 126 -24.82 -19.31 4.57
CA VAL A 126 -25.47 -19.58 5.86
C VAL A 126 -25.85 -18.26 6.52
N ILE A 127 -27.09 -18.19 7.01
CA ILE A 127 -27.63 -17.02 7.70
C ILE A 127 -27.97 -17.41 9.13
N ILE A 128 -27.47 -16.62 10.08
CA ILE A 128 -27.81 -16.73 11.49
C ILE A 128 -28.99 -15.80 11.77
N THR A 129 -30.01 -16.30 12.45
CA THR A 129 -31.19 -15.52 12.85
C THR A 129 -31.18 -15.15 14.34
N GLU A 130 -32.02 -14.19 14.73
CA GLU A 130 -32.14 -13.74 16.14
C GLU A 130 -32.51 -14.86 17.12
N GLN A 131 -33.26 -15.87 16.68
CA GLN A 131 -33.60 -17.03 17.50
C GLN A 131 -32.61 -18.20 17.33
N SER A 132 -31.38 -17.92 16.88
CA SER A 132 -30.30 -18.91 16.72
C SER A 132 -30.64 -20.06 15.77
N PHE A 133 -31.35 -19.78 14.68
CA PHE A 133 -31.44 -20.72 13.56
C PHE A 133 -30.34 -20.45 12.53
N LEU A 134 -29.83 -21.52 11.93
CA LEU A 134 -28.95 -21.49 10.77
C LEU A 134 -29.77 -21.82 9.53
N HIS A 135 -29.95 -20.86 8.63
CA HIS A 135 -30.62 -21.06 7.34
C HIS A 135 -29.56 -21.22 6.27
N LEU A 136 -29.55 -22.38 5.60
CA LEU A 136 -28.62 -22.67 4.53
C LEU A 136 -29.28 -22.42 3.18
N TYR A 137 -28.62 -21.66 2.33
CA TYR A 137 -29.05 -21.37 0.97
C TYR A 137 -27.99 -21.85 -0.03
N LYS A 138 -28.42 -22.41 -1.15
CA LYS A 138 -27.57 -22.82 -2.26
C LYS A 138 -27.64 -21.77 -3.36
N ILE A 139 -26.49 -21.42 -3.91
CA ILE A 139 -26.38 -20.58 -5.10
C ILE A 139 -26.29 -21.53 -6.29
N VAL A 140 -27.23 -21.40 -7.21
CA VAL A 140 -27.29 -22.24 -8.42
C VAL A 140 -27.33 -21.37 -9.66
N PRO A 141 -26.61 -21.73 -10.74
CA PRO A 141 -26.89 -21.15 -12.03
C PRO A 141 -28.32 -21.57 -12.44
N GLN A 142 -29.11 -20.64 -12.97
CA GLN A 142 -30.29 -21.05 -13.74
C GLN A 142 -29.80 -21.69 -15.04
N GLY A 143 -30.36 -22.83 -15.41
CA GLY A 143 -30.09 -23.41 -16.71
C GLY A 143 -30.64 -22.49 -17.79
N ASN A 144 -29.91 -22.33 -18.90
CA ASN A 144 -30.32 -21.52 -20.06
C ASN A 144 -31.79 -21.78 -20.48
N ASP A 145 -32.71 -20.93 -20.04
CA ASP A 145 -33.99 -20.70 -20.72
C ASP A 145 -33.87 -19.52 -21.74
N GLY A 146 -32.63 -19.19 -22.14
CA GLY A 146 -32.36 -18.34 -23.30
C GLY A 146 -32.36 -16.83 -23.07
N ALA A 147 -32.58 -16.35 -21.85
CA ALA A 147 -32.48 -14.93 -21.50
C ALA A 147 -31.17 -14.63 -20.75
N SER A 148 -30.04 -14.61 -21.46
CA SER A 148 -28.88 -13.90 -20.90
C SER A 148 -29.25 -12.42 -20.80
N TYR A 149 -29.07 -11.80 -19.63
CA TYR A 149 -29.24 -10.36 -19.45
C TYR A 149 -28.17 -9.63 -20.27
N GLN A 150 -28.43 -9.46 -21.58
CA GLN A 150 -27.69 -8.53 -22.40
C GLN A 150 -28.20 -7.14 -22.07
N LEU A 151 -27.30 -6.21 -21.76
CA LEU A 151 -27.63 -4.79 -21.72
C LEU A 151 -28.17 -4.40 -23.10
N THR A 152 -29.51 -4.34 -23.22
CA THR A 152 -30.23 -4.01 -24.45
C THR A 152 -30.08 -2.52 -24.74
N ASN A 153 -28.89 -2.13 -25.21
CA ASN A 153 -28.60 -0.94 -26.04
C ASN A 153 -27.11 -0.92 -26.45
N SER A 154 -26.66 -2.00 -27.08
CA SER A 154 -25.27 -2.24 -27.51
C SER A 154 -24.79 -1.43 -28.72
N LYS A 155 -25.53 -0.40 -29.17
CA LYS A 155 -25.06 0.53 -30.21
C LYS A 155 -24.51 1.86 -29.67
N SER A 156 -24.74 2.20 -28.39
CA SER A 156 -24.39 3.53 -27.86
C SER A 156 -23.70 3.53 -26.49
N TYR A 157 -23.63 2.41 -25.77
CA TYR A 157 -22.94 2.32 -24.47
C TYR A 157 -21.67 1.48 -24.59
N ALA A 158 -20.52 2.09 -24.27
CA ALA A 158 -19.26 1.36 -24.08
C ALA A 158 -19.29 0.64 -22.72
N LEU A 159 -19.01 -0.66 -22.71
CA LEU A 159 -18.91 -1.45 -21.49
C LEU A 159 -17.76 -0.93 -20.61
N GLY A 160 -18.01 -0.87 -19.31
CA GLY A 160 -17.01 -0.46 -18.32
C GLY A 160 -15.98 -1.56 -18.03
N PRO A 161 -14.96 -1.25 -17.20
CA PRO A 161 -13.93 -2.20 -16.82
C PRO A 161 -14.52 -3.45 -16.13
N GLY A 162 -14.25 -4.62 -16.70
CA GLY A 162 -14.70 -5.92 -16.19
C GLY A 162 -16.17 -6.25 -16.46
N GLU A 163 -16.87 -5.46 -17.28
CA GLU A 163 -18.30 -5.66 -17.58
C GLU A 163 -18.55 -6.52 -18.84
N GLY A 164 -17.51 -7.01 -19.51
CA GLY A 164 -17.60 -7.80 -20.75
C GLY A 164 -18.43 -9.07 -20.63
N ILE A 165 -18.42 -9.71 -19.45
CA ILE A 165 -19.20 -10.93 -19.16
C ILE A 165 -20.69 -10.62 -18.93
N GLY A 166 -21.03 -9.38 -18.54
CA GLY A 166 -22.38 -9.01 -18.12
C GLY A 166 -22.80 -9.61 -16.77
N PHE A 167 -24.11 -9.63 -16.51
CA PHE A 167 -24.66 -10.19 -15.27
C PHE A 167 -24.74 -11.73 -15.34
N PRO A 168 -24.15 -12.45 -14.37
CA PRO A 168 -24.30 -13.90 -14.29
C PRO A 168 -25.71 -14.28 -13.86
N ASP A 169 -26.25 -15.34 -14.46
CA ASP A 169 -27.57 -15.86 -14.15
C ASP A 169 -27.52 -16.82 -12.94
N LEU A 170 -27.61 -16.25 -11.74
CA LEU A 170 -27.49 -16.95 -10.47
C LEU A 170 -28.77 -16.79 -9.65
N THR A 171 -29.22 -17.86 -9.00
CA THR A 171 -30.37 -17.85 -8.10
C THR A 171 -30.03 -18.44 -6.73
N ILE A 172 -30.54 -17.81 -5.67
CA ILE A 172 -30.46 -18.30 -4.31
C ILE A 172 -31.65 -19.23 -4.04
N LYS A 173 -31.39 -20.50 -3.66
CA LYS A 173 -32.41 -21.49 -3.28
C LYS A 173 -32.26 -21.87 -1.81
N PHE A 174 -33.34 -21.78 -1.05
CA PHE A 174 -33.37 -22.27 0.33
C PHE A 174 -33.14 -23.79 0.35
N LYS A 175 -32.28 -24.26 1.25
CA LYS A 175 -31.92 -25.69 1.37
C LYS A 175 -32.52 -26.31 2.63
N LEU A 176 -32.18 -25.77 3.79
CA LEU A 176 -32.62 -26.30 5.09
C LEU A 176 -32.44 -25.28 6.21
N THR A 177 -33.07 -25.56 7.34
CA THR A 177 -32.95 -24.80 8.59
C THR A 177 -32.47 -25.74 9.72
N ILE A 178 -31.51 -25.28 10.51
CA ILE A 178 -31.01 -25.97 11.71
C ILE A 178 -31.27 -25.08 12.93
N LYS A 179 -31.92 -25.60 13.96
CA LYS A 179 -32.09 -24.87 15.23
C LYS A 179 -30.89 -25.12 16.14
N MET A 180 -30.31 -24.06 16.68
CA MET A 180 -29.20 -24.14 17.64
C MET A 180 -29.70 -23.72 19.03
N ASP A 181 -30.25 -24.67 19.80
CA ASP A 181 -30.81 -24.40 21.13
C ASP A 181 -29.78 -23.79 22.11
N ALA A 182 -28.49 -24.09 21.91
CA ALA A 182 -27.39 -23.56 22.72
C ALA A 182 -27.02 -22.09 22.38
N GLY A 183 -27.69 -21.47 21.40
CA GLY A 183 -27.34 -20.17 20.86
C GLY A 183 -26.07 -20.18 20.01
N VAL A 184 -25.91 -19.22 19.10
CA VAL A 184 -24.72 -19.09 18.25
C VAL A 184 -23.96 -17.81 18.59
N SER A 185 -22.66 -17.91 18.89
CA SER A 185 -21.81 -16.74 19.14
C SER A 185 -21.00 -16.32 17.92
N SER A 186 -20.45 -17.28 17.18
CA SER A 186 -19.63 -17.06 16.00
C SER A 186 -19.65 -18.31 15.11
N LEU A 187 -19.29 -18.14 13.85
CA LEU A 187 -19.27 -19.21 12.86
C LEU A 187 -18.14 -18.98 11.85
N VAL A 188 -17.53 -20.05 11.37
CA VAL A 188 -16.64 -20.02 10.20
C VAL A 188 -16.92 -21.23 9.29
N GLY A 189 -16.90 -21.00 7.99
CA GLY A 189 -17.05 -22.05 6.99
C GLY A 189 -15.72 -22.70 6.63
N LEU A 190 -15.64 -24.03 6.72
CA LEU A 190 -14.61 -24.86 6.09
C LEU A 190 -15.16 -25.46 4.79
N ASP A 191 -14.34 -26.18 4.03
CA ASP A 191 -14.75 -26.73 2.73
C ASP A 191 -15.90 -27.75 2.85
N SER A 192 -15.80 -28.64 3.85
CA SER A 192 -16.77 -29.71 4.09
C SER A 192 -17.79 -29.37 5.18
N ASP A 193 -17.37 -28.61 6.19
CA ASP A 193 -18.12 -28.39 7.43
C ASP A 193 -18.23 -26.91 7.79
N ILE A 194 -19.22 -26.61 8.60
CA ILE A 194 -19.43 -25.34 9.28
C ILE A 194 -18.96 -25.53 10.72
N VAL A 195 -18.03 -24.71 11.16
CA VAL A 195 -17.60 -24.66 12.56
C VAL A 195 -18.43 -23.60 13.27
N VAL A 196 -19.24 -24.03 14.23
CA VAL A 196 -20.17 -23.17 14.98
C VAL A 196 -19.75 -23.11 16.44
N ALA A 197 -19.56 -21.91 16.97
CA ALA A 197 -19.36 -21.68 18.39
C ALA A 197 -20.71 -21.40 19.07
N THR A 198 -20.99 -22.12 20.17
CA THR A 198 -22.24 -21.99 20.92
C THR A 198 -22.10 -21.17 22.19
N VAL A 199 -23.22 -20.63 22.70
CA VAL A 199 -23.23 -19.75 23.88
C VAL A 199 -23.40 -20.53 25.18
N ASN A 200 -24.40 -21.41 25.28
CA ASN A 200 -24.72 -22.14 26.50
C ASN A 200 -25.22 -23.58 26.22
N PRO A 201 -24.42 -24.63 26.51
CA PRO A 201 -23.05 -24.54 27.02
C PRO A 201 -22.08 -23.99 25.95
N PRO A 202 -20.96 -23.34 26.34
CA PRO A 202 -19.88 -23.00 25.43
C PRO A 202 -19.28 -24.26 24.80
N ALA A 203 -19.42 -24.40 23.48
CA ALA A 203 -18.95 -25.54 22.71
C ALA A 203 -18.59 -25.14 21.27
N VAL A 204 -17.89 -26.03 20.59
CA VAL A 204 -17.67 -25.99 19.14
C VAL A 204 -18.37 -27.18 18.51
N GLN A 205 -19.22 -26.92 17.52
CA GLN A 205 -19.95 -27.91 16.75
C GLN A 205 -19.48 -27.89 15.29
N LEU A 206 -19.13 -29.05 14.73
CA LEU A 206 -18.93 -29.22 13.30
C LEU A 206 -20.21 -29.74 12.66
N ILE A 207 -20.78 -28.95 11.76
CA ILE A 207 -22.01 -29.25 11.04
C ILE A 207 -21.69 -29.37 9.55
N PRO A 208 -21.91 -30.52 8.90
CA PRO A 208 -21.65 -30.66 7.47
C PRO A 208 -22.51 -29.71 6.63
N TRP A 209 -21.95 -29.06 5.60
CA TRP A 209 -22.73 -28.25 4.65
C TRP A 209 -23.85 -29.04 3.96
N ALA A 210 -23.70 -30.37 3.89
CA ALA A 210 -24.70 -31.28 3.38
C ALA A 210 -25.99 -31.29 4.24
N GLY A 211 -25.90 -30.97 5.54
CA GLY A 211 -26.99 -31.06 6.50
C GLY A 211 -27.26 -32.49 6.99
N LYS A 212 -26.26 -33.37 6.98
CA LYS A 212 -26.35 -34.72 7.56
C LYS A 212 -26.34 -34.64 9.09
N VAL A 213 -27.00 -35.60 9.76
CA VAL A 213 -27.33 -35.60 11.19
C VAL A 213 -26.11 -35.77 12.12
N GLU A 214 -24.95 -36.16 11.59
CA GLU A 214 -23.74 -36.36 12.40
C GLU A 214 -23.04 -35.03 12.73
N VAL A 215 -23.55 -34.34 13.76
CA VAL A 215 -22.90 -33.15 14.32
C VAL A 215 -21.85 -33.57 15.34
N LYS A 216 -20.57 -33.25 15.09
CA LYS A 216 -19.50 -33.48 16.07
C LYS A 216 -19.45 -32.31 17.04
N THR A 217 -19.61 -32.55 18.33
CA THR A 217 -19.60 -31.50 19.37
C THR A 217 -18.43 -31.67 20.35
N CYS A 218 -17.67 -30.60 20.56
CA CYS A 218 -16.62 -30.52 21.56
C CYS A 218 -16.92 -29.36 22.53
N LEU A 219 -17.06 -29.65 23.83
CA LEU A 219 -17.25 -28.61 24.84
C LEU A 219 -15.93 -27.87 25.08
N ILE A 220 -16.00 -26.55 25.24
CA ILE A 220 -14.81 -25.69 25.47
C ILE A 220 -13.99 -26.18 26.67
N LYS A 221 -14.66 -26.62 27.75
CA LYS A 221 -14.02 -27.15 28.96
C LYS A 221 -13.15 -28.41 28.74
N HIS A 222 -13.36 -29.14 27.64
CA HIS A 222 -12.60 -30.34 27.29
C HIS A 222 -11.36 -30.03 26.42
N MET A 223 -11.21 -28.81 25.92
CA MET A 223 -10.03 -28.41 25.15
C MET A 223 -8.86 -28.13 26.11
N SER A 224 -7.80 -28.95 26.00
CA SER A 224 -6.66 -28.91 26.92
C SER A 224 -5.76 -27.69 26.75
N PHE A 225 -5.73 -27.10 25.56
CA PHE A 225 -4.86 -25.97 25.23
C PHE A 225 -5.39 -24.60 25.68
N LEU A 226 -6.64 -24.52 26.15
CA LEU A 226 -7.22 -23.27 26.63
C LEU A 226 -6.76 -22.97 28.05
N LEU A 227 -6.37 -21.71 28.28
CA LEU A 227 -5.88 -21.26 29.58
C LEU A 227 -7.03 -21.10 30.59
N ASP A 228 -8.17 -20.58 30.12
CA ASP A 228 -9.42 -20.52 30.88
C ASP A 228 -10.45 -21.43 30.20
N LYS A 229 -11.18 -22.20 31.00
CA LYS A 229 -12.20 -23.17 30.54
C LYS A 229 -13.63 -22.64 30.68
N SER A 230 -13.80 -21.45 31.30
CA SER A 230 -15.09 -20.79 31.51
C SER A 230 -15.47 -19.81 30.39
N VAL A 231 -14.53 -19.53 29.49
CA VAL A 231 -14.70 -18.57 28.39
C VAL A 231 -15.51 -19.14 27.23
N ARG A 232 -15.98 -18.26 26.36
CA ARG A 232 -16.63 -18.61 25.08
C ARG A 232 -15.93 -17.93 23.92
N ILE A 233 -16.05 -18.51 22.73
CA ILE A 233 -15.54 -17.91 21.49
C ILE A 233 -16.46 -16.75 21.08
N VAL A 234 -15.87 -15.59 20.81
CA VAL A 234 -16.57 -14.36 20.38
C VAL A 234 -16.41 -14.11 18.89
N SER A 235 -15.25 -14.43 18.32
CA SER A 235 -14.96 -14.25 16.90
C SER A 235 -14.10 -15.41 16.38
N MET A 236 -14.36 -15.82 15.14
CA MET A 236 -13.58 -16.82 14.43
C MET A 236 -13.22 -16.30 13.05
N SER A 237 -11.98 -16.51 12.65
CA SER A 237 -11.51 -16.33 11.27
C SER A 237 -10.70 -17.55 10.83
N ARG A 238 -10.52 -17.73 9.51
CA ARG A 238 -9.71 -18.82 8.95
C ARG A 238 -8.57 -18.28 8.12
N PHE A 239 -7.52 -19.08 7.99
CA PHE A 239 -6.55 -18.91 6.93
C PHE A 239 -7.14 -19.42 5.60
N PRO A 240 -7.04 -18.66 4.50
CA PRO A 240 -7.48 -19.13 3.20
C PRO A 240 -6.83 -20.48 2.85
N LYS A 241 -7.62 -21.41 2.31
CA LYS A 241 -7.18 -22.75 1.89
C LYS A 241 -6.48 -23.60 2.98
N SER A 242 -6.70 -23.27 4.25
CA SER A 242 -6.16 -24.00 5.39
C SER A 242 -7.26 -24.31 6.40
N THR A 243 -7.05 -25.36 7.20
CA THR A 243 -7.90 -25.67 8.37
C THR A 243 -7.51 -24.85 9.61
N THR A 244 -6.43 -24.07 9.53
CA THR A 244 -5.99 -23.16 10.57
C THR A 244 -6.98 -22.03 10.76
N GLN A 245 -7.34 -21.79 12.02
CA GLN A 245 -8.30 -20.79 12.45
C GLN A 245 -7.71 -19.90 13.53
N THR A 246 -8.28 -18.71 13.68
CA THR A 246 -7.98 -17.81 14.78
C THR A 246 -9.25 -17.55 15.57
N TRP A 247 -9.20 -17.81 16.87
CA TRP A 247 -10.33 -17.63 17.79
C TRP A 247 -10.02 -16.50 18.76
N CYS A 248 -10.93 -15.53 18.86
CA CYS A 248 -10.92 -14.52 19.92
C CYS A 248 -11.94 -14.93 20.99
N MET A 249 -11.50 -14.97 22.24
CA MET A 249 -12.27 -15.47 23.37
C MET A 249 -12.90 -14.31 24.18
N SER A 250 -13.87 -14.63 25.04
CA SER A 250 -14.61 -13.64 25.83
C SER A 250 -13.79 -12.93 26.90
N ASP A 251 -12.64 -13.49 27.30
CA ASP A 251 -11.65 -12.86 28.18
C ASP A 251 -10.66 -11.97 27.43
N GLY A 252 -10.82 -11.83 26.11
CA GLY A 252 -9.95 -11.01 25.26
C GLY A 252 -8.71 -11.72 24.72
N LYS A 253 -8.47 -12.97 25.09
CA LYS A 253 -7.33 -13.75 24.57
C LYS A 253 -7.58 -14.22 23.14
N ALA A 254 -6.50 -14.40 22.37
CA ALA A 254 -6.59 -14.97 21.03
C ALA A 254 -5.73 -16.22 20.88
N TYR A 255 -6.30 -17.22 20.20
CA TYR A 255 -5.73 -18.53 19.99
C TYR A 255 -5.62 -18.84 18.51
N ILE A 256 -4.48 -19.44 18.11
CA ILE A 256 -4.38 -20.13 16.82
C ILE A 256 -4.86 -21.56 17.04
N VAL A 257 -5.72 -22.07 16.16
CA VAL A 257 -6.38 -23.36 16.33
C VAL A 257 -6.31 -24.17 15.05
N TYR A 258 -6.01 -25.45 15.19
CA TYR A 258 -5.90 -26.43 14.11
C TYR A 258 -6.95 -27.52 14.33
N TYR A 259 -7.64 -27.88 13.26
CA TYR A 259 -8.53 -29.03 13.23
C TYR A 259 -7.88 -30.18 12.46
N THR A 260 -7.74 -31.32 13.10
CA THR A 260 -7.23 -32.56 12.49
C THR A 260 -8.33 -33.63 12.53
N PRO A 261 -8.97 -33.96 11.40
CA PRO A 261 -10.12 -34.85 11.39
C PRO A 261 -9.81 -36.29 11.85
N ASN A 262 -8.54 -36.75 11.77
CA ASN A 262 -8.13 -38.16 11.92
C ASN A 262 -6.84 -38.36 12.77
N ALA A 263 -6.76 -37.83 13.99
CA ALA A 263 -5.59 -38.05 14.86
C ALA A 263 -5.50 -39.48 15.47
N SER A 264 -6.48 -40.36 15.22
CA SER A 264 -6.61 -41.66 15.92
C SER A 264 -5.99 -42.89 15.25
N ASP A 265 -5.42 -42.79 14.04
CA ASP A 265 -4.99 -44.00 13.29
C ASP A 265 -3.48 -44.33 13.39
N THR A 266 -2.66 -43.49 14.04
CA THR A 266 -1.21 -43.73 14.17
C THR A 266 -0.66 -43.70 15.60
N ALA A 267 -1.50 -43.51 16.62
CA ALA A 267 -1.08 -43.58 18.02
C ALA A 267 -1.59 -44.87 18.68
N SER A 268 -0.67 -45.64 19.24
CA SER A 268 -0.87 -46.92 19.91
C SER A 268 -2.05 -46.95 20.88
N VAL A 269 -2.78 -48.07 20.84
CA VAL A 269 -3.90 -48.47 21.69
C VAL A 269 -3.57 -48.33 23.18
N SER A 270 -3.98 -47.23 23.81
CA SER A 270 -4.42 -47.17 25.22
C SER A 270 -4.73 -45.73 25.66
N SER A 271 -5.99 -45.28 25.49
CA SER A 271 -6.71 -44.40 26.44
C SER A 271 -8.06 -44.00 25.85
N VAL A 272 -9.05 -43.84 26.72
CA VAL A 272 -10.44 -43.53 26.40
C VAL A 272 -10.52 -42.20 25.64
N SER A 273 -11.06 -42.23 24.42
CA SER A 273 -11.16 -41.09 23.50
C SER A 273 -11.90 -39.92 24.13
N SER A 274 -11.19 -38.81 24.36
CA SER A 274 -11.81 -37.55 24.74
C SER A 274 -12.23 -36.83 23.46
N ASN A 275 -13.48 -36.34 23.38
CA ASN A 275 -13.97 -35.58 22.20
C ASN A 275 -13.18 -34.26 21.93
N GLY A 276 -12.14 -33.95 22.72
CA GLY A 276 -11.23 -32.83 22.53
C GLY A 276 -9.99 -33.13 21.70
N ASP A 277 -9.68 -34.41 21.42
CA ASP A 277 -8.39 -34.84 20.85
C ASP A 277 -8.17 -34.42 19.37
N SER A 278 -9.19 -33.87 18.69
CA SER A 278 -9.08 -33.41 17.29
C SER A 278 -8.75 -31.91 17.15
N TRP A 279 -8.79 -31.16 18.24
CA TRP A 279 -8.57 -29.71 18.27
C TRP A 279 -7.28 -29.38 19.02
N PHE A 280 -6.37 -28.69 18.35
CA PHE A 280 -5.10 -28.25 18.92
C PHE A 280 -4.96 -26.74 18.76
N GLY A 281 -4.30 -26.08 19.70
CA GLY A 281 -4.10 -24.64 19.59
C GLY A 281 -3.13 -24.08 20.60
N PHE A 282 -2.79 -22.79 20.43
CA PHE A 282 -1.87 -22.07 21.29
C PHE A 282 -2.37 -20.64 21.49
N CYS A 283 -2.31 -20.14 22.73
CA CYS A 283 -2.58 -18.75 23.03
C CYS A 283 -1.38 -17.91 22.57
N PHE A 284 -1.60 -16.93 21.70
CA PHE A 284 -0.53 -16.02 21.24
C PHE A 284 -0.79 -14.55 21.62
N HIS A 285 -1.99 -14.24 22.09
CA HIS A 285 -2.37 -12.89 22.55
C HIS A 285 -3.08 -12.96 23.89
N GLY A 286 -2.67 -12.10 24.83
CA GLY A 286 -3.23 -12.01 26.18
C GLY A 286 -2.52 -12.86 27.24
N ASN A 287 -1.22 -12.60 27.44
CA ASN A 287 -0.39 -13.28 28.45
C ASN A 287 -0.89 -12.98 29.89
N PRO A 288 -0.82 -13.93 30.85
CA PRO A 288 -1.67 -13.91 32.03
C PRO A 288 -1.00 -13.28 33.25
N GLU A 289 -0.97 -11.95 33.34
CA GLU A 289 -0.88 -11.17 34.59
C GLU A 289 -1.13 -9.68 34.25
N GLY A 290 -2.18 -9.06 34.80
CA GLY A 290 -2.48 -7.65 34.57
C GLY A 290 -2.95 -7.28 33.15
N PHE A 291 -3.63 -8.18 32.44
CA PHE A 291 -4.08 -7.97 31.06
C PHE A 291 -5.07 -6.80 30.93
N ASP A 292 -4.67 -5.78 30.17
CA ASP A 292 -5.51 -4.62 29.87
C ASP A 292 -6.70 -5.03 28.98
N MET A 293 -7.92 -4.78 29.47
CA MET A 293 -9.15 -5.08 28.73
C MET A 293 -9.33 -4.19 27.49
N GLN A 294 -8.60 -3.08 27.36
CA GLN A 294 -8.52 -2.33 26.11
C GLN A 294 -7.72 -3.10 25.04
N ASP A 295 -6.79 -3.96 25.46
CA ASP A 295 -6.02 -4.80 24.53
C ASP A 295 -6.74 -6.12 24.19
N ALA A 296 -7.93 -6.35 24.75
CA ALA A 296 -8.74 -7.53 24.47
C ALA A 296 -9.01 -7.66 22.96
N GLY A 297 -8.61 -8.80 22.38
CA GLY A 297 -8.85 -9.12 20.97
C GLY A 297 -10.32 -9.37 20.70
N VAL A 298 -10.88 -8.70 19.69
CA VAL A 298 -12.31 -8.76 19.35
C VAL A 298 -12.57 -9.29 17.95
N VAL A 299 -11.67 -9.05 17.00
CA VAL A 299 -11.74 -9.54 15.63
C VAL A 299 -10.34 -9.88 15.11
N SER A 300 -10.27 -10.75 14.11
CA SER A 300 -9.00 -11.20 13.55
C SER A 300 -9.05 -11.29 12.02
N ALA A 301 -7.90 -11.08 11.37
CA ALA A 301 -7.73 -11.26 9.94
C ALA A 301 -6.33 -11.81 9.62
N SER A 302 -6.28 -12.88 8.82
CA SER A 302 -5.06 -13.54 8.39
C SER A 302 -4.50 -12.91 7.11
N ASN A 303 -3.18 -12.82 7.04
CA ASN A 303 -2.43 -12.39 5.85
C ASN A 303 -1.43 -13.49 5.48
N PRO A 304 -1.86 -14.50 4.68
CA PRO A 304 -0.99 -15.60 4.28
C PRO A 304 0.15 -15.16 3.36
N GLU A 305 0.05 -13.98 2.73
CA GLU A 305 1.07 -13.47 1.82
C GLU A 305 2.33 -13.01 2.54
N TYR A 306 2.21 -12.63 3.82
CA TYR A 306 3.31 -12.21 4.69
C TYR A 306 3.38 -13.04 5.98
N SER A 307 2.67 -14.17 6.05
CA SER A 307 2.55 -15.00 7.26
C SER A 307 2.22 -14.17 8.52
N LEU A 308 1.36 -13.15 8.36
CA LEU A 308 0.95 -12.24 9.43
C LEU A 308 -0.48 -12.56 9.88
N LEU A 309 -0.77 -12.17 11.12
CA LEU A 309 -2.09 -12.23 11.72
C LEU A 309 -2.40 -10.92 12.43
N ALA A 310 -3.51 -10.30 12.07
CA ALA A 310 -3.98 -9.06 12.69
C ALA A 310 -5.05 -9.37 13.73
N ILE A 311 -4.93 -8.78 14.92
CA ILE A 311 -5.93 -8.79 16.00
C ILE A 311 -6.38 -7.36 16.25
N GLY A 312 -7.64 -7.08 16.00
CA GLY A 312 -8.28 -5.81 16.36
C GLY A 312 -8.66 -5.85 17.83
N THR A 313 -8.36 -4.79 18.56
CA THR A 313 -8.60 -4.73 20.00
C THR A 313 -9.85 -3.93 20.35
N ARG A 314 -10.34 -4.09 21.59
CA ARG A 314 -11.44 -3.29 22.14
C ARG A 314 -11.10 -1.81 22.26
N GLY A 315 -9.83 -1.47 22.47
CA GLY A 315 -9.31 -0.12 22.61
C GLY A 315 -9.16 0.64 21.29
N GLY A 316 -9.27 -0.04 20.14
CA GLY A 316 -9.17 0.59 18.82
C GLY A 316 -7.80 0.48 18.15
N ASP A 317 -6.91 -0.32 18.71
CA ASP A 317 -5.62 -0.63 18.10
C ASP A 317 -5.68 -1.95 17.32
N VAL A 318 -4.72 -2.15 16.42
CA VAL A 318 -4.50 -3.46 15.78
C VAL A 318 -3.12 -3.98 16.16
N ARG A 319 -3.08 -5.19 16.70
CA ARG A 319 -1.86 -5.94 17.01
C ARG A 319 -1.55 -6.87 15.85
N ILE A 320 -0.34 -6.77 15.31
CA ILE A 320 0.14 -7.65 14.24
C ILE A 320 1.10 -8.68 14.80
N PHE A 321 0.85 -9.95 14.49
CA PHE A 321 1.68 -11.10 14.87
C PHE A 321 2.26 -11.76 13.63
N LYS A 322 3.46 -12.32 13.76
CA LYS A 322 4.19 -13.03 12.71
C LYS A 322 4.36 -14.49 13.11
N SER A 323 4.23 -15.42 12.17
CA SER A 323 4.59 -16.81 12.42
C SER A 323 6.09 -16.95 12.68
N GLY A 324 6.45 -17.65 13.76
CA GLY A 324 7.83 -17.99 14.11
C GLY A 324 8.34 -19.19 13.32
N GLU A 325 9.57 -19.61 13.63
CA GLU A 325 10.25 -20.74 12.99
C GLU A 325 9.64 -22.10 13.34
N HIS A 326 8.95 -22.20 14.48
CA HIS A 326 8.28 -23.43 14.92
C HIS A 326 6.77 -23.32 14.73
N ALA A 327 6.14 -24.42 14.31
CA ALA A 327 4.69 -24.50 14.15
C ALA A 327 3.97 -24.10 15.45
N GLY A 328 2.99 -23.19 15.34
CA GLY A 328 2.22 -22.69 16.48
C GLY A 328 2.85 -21.53 17.25
N GLN A 329 4.10 -21.16 16.97
CA GLN A 329 4.74 -19.98 17.55
C GLN A 329 4.31 -18.74 16.77
N TRP A 330 3.57 -17.83 17.41
CA TRP A 330 3.20 -16.53 16.84
C TRP A 330 3.75 -15.43 17.73
N VAL A 331 4.58 -14.57 17.16
CA VAL A 331 5.30 -13.53 17.91
C VAL A 331 4.74 -12.16 17.54
N PHE A 332 4.59 -11.29 18.54
CA PHE A 332 4.20 -9.90 18.31
C PHE A 332 5.22 -9.22 17.37
N SER A 333 4.73 -8.65 16.26
CA SER A 333 5.54 -7.99 15.25
C SER A 333 5.54 -6.48 15.44
N HIS A 334 4.35 -5.86 15.45
CA HIS A 334 4.18 -4.42 15.61
C HIS A 334 2.72 -4.07 15.91
N LYS A 335 2.48 -2.80 16.27
CA LYS A 335 1.18 -2.22 16.58
C LYS A 335 0.81 -1.18 15.52
N LEU A 336 -0.42 -1.24 15.01
CA LEU A 336 -1.06 -0.16 14.26
C LEU A 336 -1.88 0.64 15.26
N ALA A 337 -1.33 1.76 15.70
CA ALA A 337 -1.96 2.64 16.67
C ALA A 337 -2.42 3.93 16.00
N LEU A 338 -3.60 4.40 16.38
CA LEU A 338 -4.02 5.76 16.12
C LEU A 338 -3.29 6.65 17.15
N LYS A 339 -2.49 7.64 16.69
CA LYS A 339 -1.58 8.46 17.53
C LYS A 339 -2.28 9.37 18.57
N GLU A 340 -3.51 9.11 18.96
CA GLU A 340 -4.34 10.06 19.73
C GLU A 340 -4.26 9.91 21.27
N SER A 341 -3.15 9.41 21.82
CA SER A 341 -3.03 9.23 23.28
C SER A 341 -2.52 10.46 24.06
N GLN A 342 -2.40 11.66 23.46
CA GLN A 342 -1.87 12.84 24.18
C GLN A 342 -2.71 14.14 24.11
N GLY A 343 -3.84 14.21 23.37
CA GLY A 343 -4.47 15.52 23.07
C GLY A 343 -5.93 15.76 23.48
N TYR A 344 -6.75 14.72 23.71
CA TYR A 344 -8.20 14.92 23.95
C TYR A 344 -8.69 14.24 25.22
N SER A 345 -9.36 15.02 26.06
CA SER A 345 -9.88 14.66 27.39
C SER A 345 -11.08 13.72 27.42
N ASN A 346 -11.47 13.10 26.29
CA ASN A 346 -12.54 12.10 26.23
C ASN A 346 -12.00 10.80 25.63
N ASN A 347 -11.27 10.05 26.46
CA ASN A 347 -10.65 8.76 26.17
C ASN A 347 -11.71 7.63 26.08
N THR A 348 -12.73 7.78 25.21
CA THR A 348 -13.65 6.67 24.94
C THR A 348 -12.97 5.71 23.96
N PRO A 349 -12.65 4.46 24.37
CA PRO A 349 -12.08 3.47 23.46
C PRO A 349 -13.05 3.19 22.30
N ASP A 350 -12.52 3.14 21.08
CA ASP A 350 -13.32 2.85 19.89
C ASP A 350 -12.98 1.47 19.33
N LYS A 351 -13.87 0.51 19.53
CA LYS A 351 -13.64 -0.91 19.25
C LYS A 351 -13.41 -1.15 17.75
N ILE A 352 -12.41 -1.98 17.42
CA ILE A 352 -12.27 -2.52 16.07
C ILE A 352 -13.39 -3.52 15.79
N VAL A 353 -14.15 -3.31 14.71
CA VAL A 353 -15.30 -4.17 14.34
C VAL A 353 -15.04 -5.03 13.12
N SER A 354 -14.11 -4.63 12.25
CA SER A 354 -13.85 -5.32 10.99
C SER A 354 -12.41 -5.13 10.55
N LEU A 355 -11.80 -6.21 10.05
CA LEU A 355 -10.45 -6.23 9.51
C LEU A 355 -10.48 -7.00 8.19
N ALA A 356 -9.92 -6.42 7.13
CA ALA A 356 -9.83 -7.08 5.83
C ALA A 356 -8.48 -6.80 5.17
N TRP A 357 -7.63 -7.83 5.12
CA TRP A 357 -6.49 -7.84 4.21
C TRP A 357 -7.01 -7.93 2.77
N ASN A 358 -6.37 -7.19 1.88
CA ASN A 358 -6.59 -7.30 0.45
C ASN A 358 -5.97 -8.61 -0.09
N SER A 359 -6.29 -8.97 -1.33
CA SER A 359 -5.89 -10.28 -1.87
C SER A 359 -4.39 -10.46 -2.10
N ASP A 360 -3.61 -9.37 -2.15
CA ASP A 360 -2.15 -9.41 -2.31
C ASP A 360 -1.38 -9.15 -1.00
N GLY A 361 -2.10 -9.02 0.12
CA GLY A 361 -1.52 -8.86 1.45
C GLY A 361 -0.84 -7.52 1.73
N ASN A 362 -0.83 -6.57 0.78
CA ASN A 362 -0.11 -5.30 0.91
C ASN A 362 -0.88 -4.21 1.67
N ALA A 363 -2.18 -4.40 1.91
CA ALA A 363 -2.99 -3.42 2.62
C ALA A 363 -4.05 -4.08 3.52
N LEU A 364 -4.20 -3.51 4.72
CA LEU A 364 -5.21 -3.86 5.70
C LEU A 364 -6.22 -2.72 5.80
N ALA A 365 -7.49 -3.01 5.48
CA ALA A 365 -8.60 -2.13 5.80
C ALA A 365 -9.07 -2.41 7.23
N VAL A 366 -9.28 -1.34 8.01
CA VAL A 366 -9.65 -1.38 9.42
C VAL A 366 -10.93 -0.57 9.62
N GLY A 367 -11.97 -1.23 10.11
CA GLY A 367 -13.27 -0.62 10.44
C GLY A 367 -13.43 -0.47 11.94
N GLN A 368 -13.86 0.71 12.36
CA GLN A 368 -14.10 1.07 13.76
C GLN A 368 -15.57 1.44 13.98
N GLU A 369 -16.04 1.32 15.22
CA GLU A 369 -17.46 1.52 15.56
C GLU A 369 -17.88 2.99 15.41
N SER A 370 -17.04 3.92 15.83
CA SER A 370 -17.37 5.36 15.92
C SER A 370 -16.45 6.28 15.10
N ARG A 371 -15.63 5.73 14.22
CA ARG A 371 -14.65 6.47 13.41
C ARG A 371 -14.69 6.08 11.94
N CYS A 372 -14.11 6.95 11.11
CA CYS A 372 -13.89 6.68 9.70
C CYS A 372 -13.00 5.44 9.55
N PRO A 373 -13.25 4.56 8.55
CA PRO A 373 -12.35 3.44 8.27
C PRO A 373 -10.92 3.94 8.00
N SER A 374 -9.93 3.07 8.16
CA SER A 374 -8.52 3.34 7.76
C SER A 374 -7.98 2.25 6.86
N ILE A 375 -6.96 2.59 6.09
CA ILE A 375 -6.15 1.68 5.29
C ILE A 375 -4.72 1.79 5.79
N TRP A 376 -4.11 0.65 6.06
CA TRP A 376 -2.73 0.54 6.50
C TRP A 376 -1.95 -0.33 5.53
N SER A 377 -0.71 0.04 5.29
CA SER A 377 0.29 -0.85 4.71
C SER A 377 0.67 -1.98 5.66
N VAL A 378 1.45 -2.93 5.17
CA VAL A 378 1.81 -4.18 5.87
C VAL A 378 2.51 -3.92 7.20
N TYR A 379 3.41 -2.94 7.26
CA TYR A 379 4.22 -2.63 8.45
C TYR A 379 3.89 -1.28 9.11
N GLY A 380 2.77 -0.67 8.72
CA GLY A 380 2.09 0.34 9.53
C GLY A 380 2.18 1.78 9.06
N ARG A 381 2.51 2.01 7.78
CA ARG A 381 2.21 3.27 7.10
C ARG A 381 0.72 3.41 6.89
N ARG A 382 0.12 4.51 7.36
CA ARG A 382 -1.30 4.81 7.12
C ARG A 382 -1.47 5.38 5.71
N LEU A 383 -2.38 4.79 4.94
CA LEU A 383 -2.67 5.13 3.53
C LEU A 383 -4.05 5.79 3.35
N PHE A 384 -4.85 5.81 4.41
CA PHE A 384 -6.15 6.48 4.45
C PHE A 384 -6.39 7.01 5.87
N PRO A 385 -6.64 8.32 6.04
CA PRO A 385 -6.84 8.92 7.36
C PRO A 385 -8.21 8.52 7.94
N SER A 386 -8.34 8.52 9.27
CA SER A 386 -9.49 7.91 9.96
C SER A 386 -10.14 8.80 11.03
N GLY A 387 -9.61 10.01 11.26
CA GLY A 387 -10.15 10.91 12.28
C GLY A 387 -10.33 12.36 11.82
N SER A 388 -11.20 13.09 12.53
CA SER A 388 -11.37 14.54 12.35
C SER A 388 -10.12 15.36 12.71
N HIS A 389 -9.17 14.77 13.44
CA HIS A 389 -7.87 15.39 13.70
C HIS A 389 -6.99 15.39 12.43
N ASP A 390 -6.99 14.27 11.71
CA ASP A 390 -6.26 14.16 10.43
C ASP A 390 -6.90 15.03 9.35
N VAL A 391 -8.23 15.20 9.41
CA VAL A 391 -9.02 15.95 8.43
C VAL A 391 -9.97 16.89 9.16
N PRO A 392 -9.54 18.15 9.43
CA PRO A 392 -10.39 19.16 10.02
C PRO A 392 -11.67 19.34 9.19
N GLY A 393 -12.83 19.18 9.85
CA GLY A 393 -14.13 19.28 9.17
C GLY A 393 -14.67 17.99 8.58
N LEU A 394 -14.06 16.81 8.85
CA LEU A 394 -14.62 15.50 8.45
C LEU A 394 -16.08 15.32 8.93
N LYS A 395 -16.43 15.88 10.10
CA LYS A 395 -17.80 15.89 10.64
C LYS A 395 -18.81 16.62 9.75
N ASN A 396 -18.33 17.50 8.87
CA ASN A 396 -19.16 18.24 7.93
C ASN A 396 -19.50 17.40 6.68
N ALA A 397 -18.94 16.20 6.53
CA ALA A 397 -19.25 15.29 5.43
C ALA A 397 -20.57 14.55 5.67
N THR A 398 -21.68 15.29 5.77
CA THR A 398 -22.99 14.75 6.17
C THR A 398 -23.59 13.76 5.18
N GLU A 399 -23.21 13.84 3.90
CA GLU A 399 -23.66 12.92 2.85
C GLU A 399 -22.87 11.59 2.84
N ASP A 400 -21.80 11.48 3.64
CA ASP A 400 -20.92 10.32 3.72
C ASP A 400 -20.92 9.70 5.14
N PRO A 401 -22.04 9.12 5.60
CA PRO A 401 -22.17 8.60 6.97
C PRO A 401 -21.23 7.43 7.27
N TYR A 402 -20.66 6.76 6.25
CA TYR A 402 -19.65 5.73 6.43
C TYR A 402 -18.34 6.26 7.04
N LEU A 403 -18.13 7.58 7.05
CA LEU A 403 -16.99 8.23 7.70
C LEU A 403 -17.18 8.40 9.21
N GLN A 404 -18.37 8.13 9.74
CA GLN A 404 -18.68 8.27 11.17
C GLN A 404 -18.61 6.96 11.94
N GLY A 405 -18.45 5.83 11.25
CA GLY A 405 -18.43 4.51 11.84
C GLY A 405 -18.73 3.44 10.80
N THR A 406 -18.21 2.25 11.05
CA THR A 406 -18.33 1.08 10.18
C THR A 406 -18.93 -0.08 10.97
N ARG A 407 -19.67 -0.98 10.32
CA ARG A 407 -20.08 -2.29 10.89
C ARG A 407 -19.35 -3.46 10.22
N ALA A 408 -19.15 -3.36 8.92
CA ALA A 408 -18.44 -4.34 8.11
C ALA A 408 -17.72 -3.65 6.95
N LEU A 409 -16.55 -4.16 6.58
CA LEU A 409 -15.87 -3.75 5.36
C LEU A 409 -15.16 -4.92 4.68
N PHE A 410 -14.91 -4.80 3.39
CA PHE A 410 -14.07 -5.74 2.64
C PHE A 410 -13.56 -5.14 1.32
N TRP A 411 -12.48 -5.72 0.78
CA TRP A 411 -11.99 -5.40 -0.56
C TRP A 411 -12.83 -6.07 -1.64
N SER A 412 -13.18 -5.34 -2.70
CA SER A 412 -13.81 -5.89 -3.89
C SER A 412 -12.82 -6.71 -4.74
N ALA A 413 -13.31 -7.43 -5.77
CA ALA A 413 -12.43 -8.12 -6.70
C ALA A 413 -11.38 -7.15 -7.30
N GLY A 414 -10.16 -7.65 -7.52
CA GLY A 414 -9.04 -6.85 -8.03
C GLY A 414 -8.45 -5.83 -7.04
N ASN A 415 -9.02 -5.71 -5.83
CA ASN A 415 -8.62 -4.75 -4.79
C ASN A 415 -8.76 -3.28 -5.20
N MET A 416 -9.64 -2.97 -6.14
CA MET A 416 -9.79 -1.62 -6.70
C MET A 416 -10.86 -0.78 -6.00
N ASP A 417 -11.68 -1.39 -5.14
CA ASP A 417 -12.63 -0.69 -4.29
C ASP A 417 -12.65 -1.31 -2.89
N ILE A 418 -12.90 -0.48 -1.88
CA ILE A 418 -13.28 -0.93 -0.53
C ILE A 418 -14.79 -0.76 -0.39
N ILE A 419 -15.46 -1.85 -0.03
CA ILE A 419 -16.88 -1.84 0.28
C ILE A 419 -17.04 -1.63 1.78
N VAL A 420 -17.83 -0.63 2.17
CA VAL A 420 -18.04 -0.21 3.56
C VAL A 420 -19.53 -0.18 3.88
N LEU A 421 -19.90 -0.87 4.95
CA LEU A 421 -21.21 -0.76 5.59
C LEU A 421 -21.11 0.25 6.74
N GLY A 422 -21.82 1.38 6.61
CA GLY A 422 -21.84 2.41 7.65
C GLY A 422 -22.44 1.94 8.98
N ALA A 423 -22.23 2.74 10.02
CA ALA A 423 -22.77 2.52 11.37
C ALA A 423 -24.30 2.54 11.43
N ASP A 424 -24.94 3.37 10.60
CA ASP A 424 -26.40 3.48 10.53
C ASP A 424 -27.04 2.18 10.02
N ASP A 425 -27.82 1.54 10.89
CA ASP A 425 -28.50 0.27 10.63
C ASP A 425 -29.88 0.44 9.98
N SER A 426 -30.40 1.67 9.93
CA SER A 426 -31.65 2.01 9.25
C SER A 426 -31.48 2.15 7.74
N SER A 427 -30.26 2.45 7.31
CA SER A 427 -29.91 2.70 5.92
C SER A 427 -29.88 1.43 5.06
N SER A 428 -30.47 1.50 3.87
CA SER A 428 -30.32 0.47 2.83
C SER A 428 -29.07 0.67 1.96
N ASN A 429 -28.22 1.64 2.33
CA ASN A 429 -27.03 2.02 1.59
C ASN A 429 -25.76 1.35 2.14
N PHE A 430 -24.82 1.13 1.24
CA PHE A 430 -23.43 0.83 1.52
C PHE A 430 -22.56 1.52 0.47
N TYR A 431 -21.26 1.63 0.72
CA TYR A 431 -20.41 2.55 0.00
C TYR A 431 -19.23 1.82 -0.63
N ALA A 432 -18.93 2.12 -1.89
CA ALA A 432 -17.74 1.64 -2.59
C ALA A 432 -16.75 2.79 -2.76
N ILE A 433 -15.65 2.75 -2.00
CA ILE A 433 -14.57 3.73 -2.06
C ILE A 433 -13.56 3.27 -3.11
N PRO A 434 -13.37 3.98 -4.23
CA PRO A 434 -12.43 3.56 -5.25
C PRO A 434 -10.99 3.78 -4.80
N CYS A 435 -10.11 2.85 -5.12
CA CYS A 435 -8.70 2.90 -4.78
C CYS A 435 -7.81 2.90 -6.02
N ALA A 436 -6.75 3.71 -5.98
CA ALA A 436 -5.59 3.54 -6.86
C ALA A 436 -4.61 2.54 -6.23
N LYS A 437 -3.94 1.76 -7.07
CA LYS A 437 -3.01 0.70 -6.67
C LYS A 437 -1.61 0.92 -7.28
N ALA A 438 -0.57 1.01 -6.46
CA ALA A 438 0.81 0.81 -6.91
C ALA A 438 1.17 -0.68 -6.79
N LEU A 439 1.74 -1.27 -7.83
CA LEU A 439 2.27 -2.63 -7.79
C LEU A 439 3.72 -2.62 -7.29
N PRO A 440 4.05 -3.28 -6.16
CA PRO A 440 5.42 -3.33 -5.65
C PRO A 440 6.43 -3.88 -6.67
N SER A 441 6.02 -4.80 -7.55
CA SER A 441 6.86 -5.36 -8.61
C SER A 441 7.38 -4.32 -9.61
N VAL A 442 6.66 -3.21 -9.80
CA VAL A 442 7.08 -2.09 -10.67
C VAL A 442 8.14 -1.23 -9.98
N GLN A 443 8.15 -1.21 -8.65
CA GLN A 443 9.07 -0.37 -7.87
C GLN A 443 10.47 -1.00 -7.74
N ASN A 444 10.58 -2.31 -7.95
CA ASN A 444 11.85 -3.04 -7.85
C ASN A 444 12.66 -3.02 -9.18
N HIS A 445 12.22 -2.27 -10.18
CA HIS A 445 12.93 -2.16 -11.45
C HIS A 445 14.24 -1.40 -11.26
N LEU A 446 15.33 -2.09 -11.58
CA LEU A 446 16.63 -1.49 -11.83
C LEU A 446 16.53 -0.64 -13.08
N SER A 447 16.41 0.68 -12.91
CA SER A 447 16.36 1.63 -14.02
C SER A 447 17.20 2.85 -13.65
N SER A 448 17.87 3.42 -14.65
CA SER A 448 18.53 4.73 -14.52
C SER A 448 17.51 5.85 -14.30
N ALA A 449 16.28 5.68 -14.76
CA ALA A 449 15.18 6.63 -14.59
C ALA A 449 14.13 6.07 -13.61
N PRO A 450 13.79 6.78 -12.52
CA PRO A 450 12.78 6.32 -11.58
C PRO A 450 11.40 6.39 -12.23
N GLN A 451 10.69 5.28 -12.21
CA GLN A 451 9.40 5.12 -12.85
C GLN A 451 8.37 4.71 -11.80
N CYS A 452 7.22 5.39 -11.80
CA CYS A 452 6.11 5.02 -10.94
C CYS A 452 4.84 4.79 -11.77
N LEU A 453 4.12 3.72 -11.44
CA LEU A 453 2.84 3.38 -12.04
C LEU A 453 1.78 3.20 -10.95
N LEU A 454 0.68 3.93 -11.09
CA LEU A 454 -0.53 3.72 -10.29
C LEU A 454 -1.66 3.24 -11.18
N HIS A 455 -2.33 2.19 -10.77
CA HIS A 455 -3.43 1.58 -11.49
C HIS A 455 -4.73 2.10 -10.91
N LEU A 456 -5.61 2.61 -11.76
CA LEU A 456 -7.01 2.88 -11.44
C LEU A 456 -7.88 1.89 -12.23
N ASN A 457 -9.20 1.94 -12.01
CA ASN A 457 -10.13 1.02 -12.65
C ASN A 457 -10.11 1.09 -14.20
N ASP A 458 -9.88 2.29 -14.75
CA ASP A 458 -10.00 2.62 -16.18
C ASP A 458 -8.71 3.16 -16.82
N ARG A 459 -7.72 3.54 -16.01
CA ARG A 459 -6.49 4.19 -16.45
C ARG A 459 -5.27 3.85 -15.59
N LEU A 460 -4.09 4.18 -16.10
CA LEU A 460 -2.85 4.19 -15.34
C LEU A 460 -2.35 5.64 -15.18
N LEU A 461 -1.84 5.98 -14.01
CA LEU A 461 -1.03 7.18 -13.80
C LEU A 461 0.43 6.80 -13.92
N VAL A 462 1.14 7.49 -14.81
CA VAL A 462 2.51 7.19 -15.19
C VAL A 462 3.39 8.38 -14.86
N TYR A 463 4.39 8.17 -14.01
CA TYR A 463 5.43 9.15 -13.77
C TYR A 463 6.71 8.73 -14.50
N THR A 464 7.13 9.56 -15.46
CA THR A 464 8.29 9.33 -16.36
C THR A 464 9.03 10.65 -16.54
N GLU A 465 9.63 11.19 -15.48
CA GLU A 465 10.23 12.53 -15.52
C GLU A 465 11.75 12.56 -15.30
N GLY A 466 12.39 11.39 -15.18
CA GLY A 466 13.86 11.26 -15.19
C GLY A 466 14.55 11.73 -16.49
N HIS A 467 13.81 12.09 -17.54
CA HIS A 467 14.38 12.47 -18.85
C HIS A 467 13.83 13.77 -19.46
N ARG A 468 12.95 14.53 -18.78
CA ARG A 468 12.19 15.61 -19.44
C ARG A 468 12.29 17.02 -18.84
N GLN A 469 12.78 17.20 -17.63
CA GLN A 469 12.99 18.53 -17.04
C GLN A 469 14.47 18.74 -16.75
N ASP A 470 14.97 19.96 -17.01
CA ASP A 470 16.32 20.37 -16.61
C ASP A 470 16.48 20.20 -15.08
N ALA A 471 17.54 19.52 -14.67
CA ALA A 471 17.87 19.26 -13.27
C ALA A 471 18.05 20.54 -12.43
N SER A 472 18.20 21.69 -13.09
CA SER A 472 18.32 23.01 -12.47
C SER A 472 16.98 23.65 -12.05
N SER A 473 15.84 23.09 -12.47
CA SER A 473 14.52 23.62 -12.11
C SER A 473 14.19 23.38 -10.63
N THR A 474 13.63 24.41 -9.99
CA THR A 474 13.28 24.44 -8.57
C THR A 474 12.37 23.26 -8.18
N ILE A 475 12.63 22.64 -7.02
CA ILE A 475 11.87 21.51 -6.46
C ILE A 475 10.49 22.00 -5.99
N ASN A 476 9.59 22.30 -6.92
CA ASN A 476 8.21 22.53 -6.56
C ASN A 476 7.46 21.18 -6.66
N PRO A 477 6.85 20.65 -5.57
CA PRO A 477 6.02 19.46 -5.64
C PRO A 477 4.92 19.52 -6.72
N ASP A 478 4.48 20.73 -7.06
CA ASP A 478 3.47 20.97 -8.10
C ASP A 478 4.00 20.75 -9.53
N THR A 479 5.33 20.65 -9.74
CA THR A 479 5.92 20.36 -11.06
C THR A 479 5.99 18.87 -11.39
N PHE A 480 5.67 17.98 -10.45
CA PHE A 480 5.61 16.53 -10.70
C PHE A 480 4.27 16.16 -11.35
N VAL A 481 4.27 16.03 -12.68
CA VAL A 481 3.04 15.80 -13.46
C VAL A 481 2.84 14.31 -13.74
N TRP A 482 1.71 13.78 -13.29
CA TRP A 482 1.30 12.40 -13.57
C TRP A 482 0.66 12.30 -14.97
N ASN A 483 1.25 11.50 -15.85
CA ASN A 483 0.66 11.21 -17.17
C ASN A 483 -0.53 10.26 -17.02
N ASN A 484 -1.68 10.67 -17.53
CA ASN A 484 -2.90 9.87 -17.51
C ASN A 484 -2.98 9.01 -18.78
N VAL A 485 -2.82 7.69 -18.64
CA VAL A 485 -2.92 6.75 -19.75
C VAL A 485 -4.24 5.98 -19.63
N MET A 486 -5.22 6.36 -20.45
CA MET A 486 -6.50 5.65 -20.55
C MET A 486 -6.30 4.30 -21.24
N VAL A 487 -6.77 3.22 -20.61
CA VAL A 487 -6.72 1.88 -21.21
C VAL A 487 -7.93 1.70 -22.13
N PRO A 488 -7.79 1.07 -23.32
CA PRO A 488 -8.91 0.89 -24.23
C PRO A 488 -10.03 0.07 -23.59
N ALA A 489 -11.28 0.58 -23.66
CA ALA A 489 -12.46 -0.09 -23.11
C ALA A 489 -12.65 -1.51 -23.69
N VAL A 490 -12.34 -1.70 -24.97
CA VAL A 490 -12.40 -3.00 -25.66
C VAL A 490 -11.52 -4.04 -24.94
N TYR A 491 -10.33 -3.65 -24.48
CA TYR A 491 -9.46 -4.53 -23.71
C TYR A 491 -9.95 -4.68 -22.26
N LEU A 492 -10.31 -3.59 -21.58
CA LEU A 492 -10.69 -3.62 -20.17
C LEU A 492 -12.01 -4.34 -19.89
N SER A 493 -12.95 -4.34 -20.83
CA SER A 493 -14.25 -5.02 -20.64
C SER A 493 -14.08 -6.50 -20.30
N ASP A 494 -13.18 -7.19 -21.01
CA ASP A 494 -12.90 -8.62 -20.83
C ASP A 494 -11.69 -8.91 -19.92
N ASN A 495 -10.67 -8.04 -19.97
CA ASN A 495 -9.36 -8.33 -19.36
C ASN A 495 -9.11 -7.60 -18.03
N TRP A 496 -10.10 -6.91 -17.47
CA TRP A 496 -9.95 -6.34 -16.13
C TRP A 496 -9.91 -7.44 -15.03
N PRO A 497 -9.20 -7.22 -13.91
CA PRO A 497 -8.32 -6.08 -13.61
C PRO A 497 -6.96 -6.22 -14.30
N ILE A 498 -6.28 -5.08 -14.49
CA ILE A 498 -4.86 -5.08 -14.84
C ILE A 498 -4.07 -5.68 -13.68
N ARG A 499 -3.29 -6.73 -13.97
CA ARG A 499 -2.52 -7.49 -12.98
C ARG A 499 -1.04 -7.17 -13.02
N TYR A 500 -0.54 -6.93 -14.23
CA TYR A 500 0.85 -6.59 -14.47
C TYR A 500 0.93 -5.35 -15.34
N SER A 501 1.94 -4.54 -15.07
CA SER A 501 2.37 -3.47 -15.94
C SER A 501 3.88 -3.36 -15.84
N CYS A 502 4.54 -2.98 -16.92
CA CYS A 502 5.93 -2.57 -16.85
C CYS A 502 6.21 -1.49 -17.88
N LEU A 503 7.17 -0.65 -17.56
CA LEU A 503 7.69 0.37 -18.45
C LEU A 503 9.02 -0.10 -19.04
N SER A 504 9.33 0.36 -20.25
CA SER A 504 10.65 0.17 -20.85
C SER A 504 11.70 1.02 -20.13
N GLN A 505 12.96 0.63 -20.21
CA GLN A 505 14.07 1.31 -19.54
C GLN A 505 14.19 2.80 -19.93
N ASP A 506 13.84 3.14 -21.17
CA ASP A 506 13.80 4.52 -21.70
C ASP A 506 12.53 5.30 -21.28
N GLY A 507 11.57 4.64 -20.62
CA GLY A 507 10.29 5.24 -20.22
C GLY A 507 9.37 5.60 -21.39
N HIS A 508 9.60 5.07 -22.60
CA HIS A 508 8.81 5.39 -23.79
C HIS A 508 7.67 4.41 -24.07
N TYR A 509 7.74 3.19 -23.53
CA TYR A 509 6.76 2.14 -23.76
C TYR A 509 6.24 1.59 -22.45
N LEU A 510 4.92 1.45 -22.37
CA LEU A 510 4.21 0.86 -21.24
C LEU A 510 3.53 -0.42 -21.73
N SER A 511 3.77 -1.56 -21.11
CA SER A 511 2.97 -2.77 -21.33
C SER A 511 2.09 -3.07 -20.15
N ILE A 512 0.92 -3.66 -20.41
CA ILE A 512 -0.04 -4.11 -19.42
C ILE A 512 -0.48 -5.54 -19.72
N ALA A 513 -0.85 -6.28 -18.69
CA ALA A 513 -1.53 -7.57 -18.82
C ALA A 513 -2.66 -7.66 -17.80
N GLY A 514 -3.81 -8.13 -18.29
CA GLY A 514 -5.05 -8.20 -17.53
C GLY A 514 -5.29 -9.58 -16.92
N ARG A 515 -6.55 -9.96 -16.79
CA ARG A 515 -6.98 -11.33 -16.50
C ARG A 515 -6.57 -12.30 -17.62
N ARG A 516 -6.59 -11.83 -18.87
CA ARG A 516 -6.17 -12.52 -20.09
C ARG A 516 -5.39 -11.53 -20.97
N GLY A 517 -4.66 -12.08 -21.93
CA GLY A 517 -3.91 -11.30 -22.92
C GLY A 517 -2.89 -10.32 -22.33
N LEU A 518 -2.35 -9.50 -23.23
CA LEU A 518 -1.50 -8.36 -22.91
C LEU A 518 -1.68 -7.27 -23.98
N ALA A 519 -1.23 -6.06 -23.66
CA ALA A 519 -1.21 -4.92 -24.56
C ALA A 519 0.01 -4.05 -24.28
N HIS A 520 0.40 -3.20 -25.23
CA HIS A 520 1.40 -2.17 -24.96
C HIS A 520 1.07 -0.84 -25.61
N TYR A 521 1.62 0.22 -25.04
CA TYR A 521 1.35 1.62 -25.31
C TYR A 521 2.65 2.35 -25.56
N ASN A 522 2.68 3.19 -26.58
CA ASN A 522 3.78 4.09 -26.84
C ASN A 522 3.43 5.48 -26.27
N LEU A 523 4.18 5.92 -25.25
CA LEU A 523 3.98 7.18 -24.53
C LEU A 523 4.27 8.42 -25.39
N HIS A 524 5.06 8.28 -26.46
CA HIS A 524 5.35 9.39 -27.38
C HIS A 524 4.23 9.56 -28.41
N SER A 525 3.82 8.46 -29.07
CA SER A 525 2.78 8.51 -30.11
C SER A 525 1.34 8.47 -29.56
N CYS A 526 1.19 8.18 -28.26
CA CYS A 526 -0.07 7.97 -27.57
C CYS A 526 -0.97 6.89 -28.20
N ARG A 527 -0.36 5.78 -28.66
CA ARG A 527 -1.07 4.67 -29.33
C ARG A 527 -0.92 3.36 -28.59
N TRP A 528 -2.04 2.66 -28.45
CA TRP A 528 -2.11 1.28 -27.98
C TRP A 528 -1.92 0.29 -29.12
N ARG A 529 -1.22 -0.80 -28.84
CA ARG A 529 -1.21 -2.03 -29.63
C ARG A 529 -1.93 -3.11 -28.83
N LEU A 530 -2.91 -3.73 -29.48
CA LEU A 530 -3.77 -4.78 -28.94
C LEU A 530 -3.67 -6.02 -29.84
N PHE A 531 -4.17 -7.16 -29.37
CA PHE A 531 -4.31 -8.33 -30.23
C PHE A 531 -5.36 -8.09 -31.31
N GLY A 532 -5.04 -8.46 -32.55
CA GLY A 532 -6.01 -8.41 -33.64
C GLY A 532 -7.09 -9.50 -33.53
N ASN A 533 -6.74 -10.64 -32.91
CA ASN A 533 -7.63 -11.78 -32.73
C ASN A 533 -8.01 -11.97 -31.25
N TRP A 534 -9.27 -11.74 -30.93
CA TRP A 534 -9.82 -11.89 -29.57
C TRP A 534 -9.63 -13.30 -29.00
N GLN A 535 -9.77 -14.36 -29.81
CA GLN A 535 -9.60 -15.74 -29.31
C GLN A 535 -8.17 -16.01 -28.86
N GLN A 536 -7.18 -15.45 -29.57
CA GLN A 536 -5.77 -15.56 -29.16
C GLN A 536 -5.51 -14.77 -27.88
N GLU A 537 -6.08 -13.57 -27.75
CA GLU A 537 -5.97 -12.77 -26.53
C GLU A 537 -6.52 -13.53 -25.31
N GLN A 538 -7.68 -14.18 -25.48
CA GLN A 538 -8.34 -14.94 -24.43
C GLN A 538 -7.73 -16.33 -24.17
N SER A 539 -6.84 -16.84 -25.03
CA SER A 539 -6.28 -18.20 -24.91
C SER A 539 -5.17 -18.33 -23.88
N PHE A 540 -4.61 -17.21 -23.40
CA PHE A 540 -3.56 -17.20 -22.39
C PHE A 540 -3.77 -16.12 -21.33
N ARG A 541 -3.04 -16.23 -20.23
CA ARG A 541 -2.87 -15.14 -19.26
C ARG A 541 -1.40 -14.95 -18.93
N CYS A 542 -0.99 -13.72 -18.70
CA CYS A 542 0.34 -13.47 -18.15
C CYS A 542 0.43 -13.97 -16.70
N GLN A 543 1.56 -14.54 -16.34
CA GLN A 543 1.94 -15.02 -15.01
C GLN A 543 3.39 -14.58 -14.74
N GLY A 544 3.65 -14.19 -13.50
CA GLY A 544 4.98 -13.81 -13.04
C GLY A 544 5.57 -12.50 -13.55
N GLY A 545 4.86 -11.77 -14.39
CA GLY A 545 5.19 -10.38 -14.74
C GLY A 545 5.41 -10.13 -16.22
N LEU A 546 5.78 -8.89 -16.51
CA LEU A 546 6.17 -8.39 -17.83
C LEU A 546 7.52 -7.70 -17.70
N ALA A 547 8.37 -7.81 -18.70
CA ALA A 547 9.66 -7.12 -18.73
C ALA A 547 10.01 -6.66 -20.14
N TRP A 548 10.69 -5.52 -20.25
CA TRP A 548 11.23 -5.04 -21.50
C TRP A 548 12.73 -5.30 -21.56
N PHE A 549 13.19 -5.87 -22.68
CA PHE A 549 14.60 -5.90 -23.04
C PHE A 549 14.77 -5.20 -24.38
N LYS A 550 15.28 -3.97 -24.37
CA LYS A 550 15.39 -3.12 -25.56
C LYS A 550 14.03 -2.99 -26.26
N ASN A 551 13.86 -3.55 -27.47
CA ASN A 551 12.61 -3.55 -28.23
C ASN A 551 11.82 -4.87 -28.12
N ILE A 552 12.15 -5.74 -27.18
CA ILE A 552 11.48 -7.03 -26.98
C ILE A 552 10.68 -6.98 -25.68
N LEU A 553 9.39 -7.32 -25.78
CA LEU A 553 8.51 -7.53 -24.63
C LEU A 553 8.56 -9.01 -24.24
N ILE A 554 8.96 -9.27 -22.99
CA ILE A 554 9.05 -10.60 -22.40
C ILE A 554 7.85 -10.80 -21.47
N ALA A 555 7.10 -11.88 -21.67
CA ALA A 555 5.93 -12.21 -20.86
C ALA A 555 5.96 -13.69 -20.43
N GLY A 556 5.92 -13.93 -19.12
CA GLY A 556 5.60 -15.25 -18.59
C GLY A 556 4.11 -15.52 -18.82
N CYS A 557 3.75 -16.66 -19.40
CA CYS A 557 2.41 -16.97 -19.86
C CYS A 557 1.95 -18.35 -19.39
N GLU A 558 0.65 -18.46 -19.13
CA GLU A 558 -0.05 -19.73 -18.90
C GLU A 558 -1.14 -19.88 -19.96
N ILE A 559 -1.06 -20.97 -20.73
CA ILE A 559 -2.03 -21.34 -21.74
C ILE A 559 -3.17 -22.08 -21.07
N ILE A 560 -4.38 -21.56 -21.25
CA ILE A 560 -5.51 -21.92 -20.40
C ILE A 560 -6.08 -23.29 -20.76
N THR A 561 -6.12 -23.59 -22.06
CA THR A 561 -6.68 -24.84 -22.59
C THR A 561 -5.87 -26.05 -22.13
N ASP A 562 -4.55 -25.93 -22.15
CA ASP A 562 -3.64 -27.06 -21.95
C ASP A 562 -2.85 -26.99 -20.64
N GLN A 563 -3.06 -25.94 -19.84
CA GLN A 563 -2.31 -25.65 -18.62
C GLN A 563 -0.78 -25.66 -18.81
N ARG A 564 -0.32 -25.23 -19.98
CA ARG A 564 1.10 -25.13 -20.32
C ARG A 564 1.67 -23.80 -19.85
N TYR A 565 2.90 -23.81 -19.36
CA TYR A 565 3.61 -22.62 -18.88
C TYR A 565 4.76 -22.30 -19.83
N GLU A 566 4.80 -21.07 -20.31
CA GLU A 566 5.80 -20.68 -21.29
C GLU A 566 6.20 -19.21 -21.15
N LEU A 567 7.44 -18.89 -21.51
CA LEU A 567 7.95 -17.54 -21.64
C LEU A 567 7.87 -17.13 -23.11
N ARG A 568 7.12 -16.08 -23.42
CA ARG A 568 6.95 -15.57 -24.78
C ARG A 568 7.67 -14.25 -24.97
N LEU A 569 8.33 -14.10 -26.11
CA LEU A 569 9.03 -12.87 -26.52
C LEU A 569 8.35 -12.28 -27.75
N TYR A 570 7.92 -11.02 -27.63
CA TYR A 570 7.24 -10.27 -28.68
C TYR A 570 8.11 -9.11 -29.17
N GLN A 571 8.17 -8.91 -30.49
CA GLN A 571 8.85 -7.74 -31.05
C GLN A 571 7.92 -6.54 -30.94
N ARG A 572 8.41 -5.44 -30.35
CA ARG A 572 7.64 -4.19 -30.20
C ARG A 572 7.06 -3.67 -31.51
N GLU A 573 7.80 -3.84 -32.61
CA GLU A 573 7.41 -3.36 -33.93
C GLU A 573 6.38 -4.23 -34.63
N ASN A 574 6.24 -5.51 -34.26
CA ASN A 574 5.31 -6.45 -34.88
C ASN A 574 3.88 -6.28 -34.33
N ASN A 575 2.93 -6.97 -34.95
CA ASN A 575 1.58 -7.06 -34.38
C ASN A 575 1.61 -7.97 -33.14
N LEU A 576 0.69 -7.73 -32.21
CA LEU A 576 0.44 -8.68 -31.14
C LEU A 576 -0.43 -9.80 -31.70
N ASP A 577 0.22 -10.89 -32.09
CA ASP A 577 -0.40 -12.13 -32.58
C ASP A 577 0.47 -13.32 -32.18
N ASN A 578 -0.15 -14.49 -31.98
CA ASN A 578 0.59 -15.72 -31.69
C ASN A 578 1.56 -16.13 -32.81
N ASN A 579 1.29 -15.73 -34.07
CA ASN A 579 2.19 -16.00 -35.20
C ASN A 579 3.44 -15.11 -35.21
N ASP A 580 3.38 -13.96 -34.54
CA ASP A 580 4.46 -12.96 -34.50
C ASP A 580 5.34 -13.10 -33.24
N VAL A 581 5.15 -14.15 -32.44
CA VAL A 581 6.00 -14.49 -31.29
C VAL A 581 7.40 -14.87 -31.79
N ILE A 582 8.42 -14.14 -31.34
CA ILE A 582 9.81 -14.34 -31.81
C ILE A 582 10.41 -15.61 -31.20
N PHE A 583 10.11 -15.88 -29.93
CA PHE A 583 10.69 -16.98 -29.18
C PHE A 583 9.74 -17.46 -28.08
N THR A 584 9.73 -18.78 -27.82
CA THR A 584 8.94 -19.40 -26.75
C THR A 584 9.79 -20.44 -26.03
N GLU A 585 9.90 -20.31 -24.70
CA GLU A 585 10.54 -21.29 -23.82
C GLU A 585 9.48 -21.97 -22.95
N GLN A 586 9.50 -23.30 -22.82
CA GLN A 586 8.54 -24.04 -22.00
C GLN A 586 9.08 -24.33 -20.59
N PHE A 587 8.19 -24.28 -19.59
CA PHE A 587 8.50 -24.55 -18.19
C PHE A 587 7.61 -25.65 -17.62
N GLU A 588 8.18 -26.46 -16.72
CA GLU A 588 7.48 -27.55 -16.03
C GLU A 588 6.44 -27.05 -15.02
N SER A 589 6.59 -25.82 -14.53
CA SER A 589 5.69 -25.23 -13.55
C SER A 589 5.47 -23.75 -13.82
N ARG A 590 4.45 -23.18 -13.15
CA ARG A 590 4.00 -21.81 -13.40
C ARG A 590 5.12 -20.81 -13.10
N ILE A 591 5.34 -19.88 -14.03
CA ILE A 591 6.23 -18.74 -13.84
C ILE A 591 5.61 -17.79 -12.80
N ALA A 592 6.34 -17.53 -11.72
CA ALA A 592 5.89 -16.72 -10.59
C ALA A 592 6.56 -15.34 -10.54
N HIS A 593 7.82 -15.20 -10.99
CA HIS A 593 8.49 -13.91 -11.14
C HIS A 593 9.43 -13.91 -12.36
N ILE A 594 9.52 -12.76 -13.05
CA ILE A 594 10.55 -12.49 -14.05
C ILE A 594 11.27 -11.19 -13.71
N SER A 595 12.57 -11.13 -14.00
CA SER A 595 13.39 -9.95 -13.78
C SER A 595 14.47 -9.82 -14.83
N VAL A 596 14.67 -8.63 -15.37
CA VAL A 596 15.62 -8.37 -16.46
C VAL A 596 16.55 -7.23 -16.05
N TRP A 597 17.85 -7.44 -16.24
CA TRP A 597 18.86 -6.39 -16.13
C TRP A 597 19.96 -6.62 -17.16
N ARG A 598 20.30 -5.57 -17.93
CA ARG A 598 21.22 -5.65 -19.08
C ARG A 598 20.83 -6.85 -19.96
N SER A 599 21.71 -7.83 -20.14
CA SER A 599 21.51 -9.06 -20.91
C SER A 599 21.16 -10.27 -20.05
N SER A 600 20.78 -10.11 -18.79
CA SER A 600 20.47 -11.21 -17.89
C SER A 600 18.98 -11.24 -17.55
N LEU A 601 18.37 -12.40 -17.66
CA LEU A 601 16.96 -12.67 -17.31
C LEU A 601 16.90 -13.72 -16.21
N LEU A 602 16.26 -13.38 -15.10
CA LEU A 602 15.83 -14.35 -14.10
C LEU A 602 14.38 -14.76 -14.32
N VAL A 603 14.12 -16.06 -14.20
CA VAL A 603 12.77 -16.62 -14.15
C VAL A 603 12.66 -17.50 -12.90
N TYR A 604 11.70 -17.20 -12.05
CA TYR A 604 11.39 -18.02 -10.87
C TYR A 604 10.04 -18.71 -11.04
N THR A 605 9.97 -19.99 -10.69
CA THR A 605 8.79 -20.84 -10.93
C THR A 605 8.18 -21.39 -9.64
N SER A 606 6.91 -21.83 -9.71
CA SER A 606 6.13 -22.27 -8.56
C SER A 606 6.58 -23.60 -7.94
N ASN A 607 7.52 -24.30 -8.55
CA ASN A 607 8.24 -25.44 -7.95
C ASN A 607 9.54 -25.00 -7.23
N ASN A 608 9.68 -23.70 -6.93
CA ASN A 608 10.80 -23.12 -6.21
C ASN A 608 12.14 -23.16 -6.96
N THR A 609 12.12 -23.22 -8.29
CA THR A 609 13.34 -23.20 -9.12
C THR A 609 13.60 -21.79 -9.66
N LEU A 610 14.85 -21.35 -9.58
CA LEU A 610 15.34 -20.10 -10.18
C LEU A 610 16.21 -20.43 -11.39
N TYR A 611 15.88 -19.82 -12.53
CA TYR A 611 16.59 -19.94 -13.80
C TYR A 611 17.26 -18.62 -14.12
N CYS A 612 18.49 -18.67 -14.63
CA CYS A 612 19.22 -17.52 -15.14
C CYS A 612 19.55 -17.73 -16.62
N TYR A 613 19.06 -16.82 -17.46
CA TYR A 613 19.26 -16.82 -18.89
C TYR A 613 20.10 -15.62 -19.32
N SER A 614 20.91 -15.81 -20.36
CA SER A 614 21.52 -14.74 -21.14
C SER A 614 20.60 -14.38 -22.32
N LEU A 615 20.32 -13.09 -22.47
CA LEU A 615 19.61 -12.50 -23.58
C LEU A 615 20.62 -12.03 -24.62
N GLY A 616 20.55 -12.61 -25.83
CA GLY A 616 21.36 -12.21 -26.97
C GLY A 616 21.07 -10.80 -27.49
N SER A 617 21.48 -10.53 -28.74
CA SER A 617 21.24 -9.22 -29.37
C SER A 617 19.77 -9.03 -29.76
N ALA A 618 19.27 -7.79 -29.72
CA ALA A 618 17.91 -7.44 -30.13
C ALA A 618 17.57 -7.86 -31.59
N LYS A 619 18.59 -8.01 -32.45
CA LYS A 619 18.41 -8.45 -33.86
C LYS A 619 18.34 -9.97 -34.03
N ARG A 620 18.86 -10.74 -33.07
CA ARG A 620 18.85 -12.20 -33.06
C ARG A 620 18.65 -12.64 -31.61
N VAL A 621 17.38 -12.80 -31.25
CA VAL A 621 16.97 -13.26 -29.93
C VAL A 621 17.45 -14.70 -29.77
N ASP A 622 18.52 -14.87 -28.99
CA ASP A 622 18.96 -16.16 -28.50
C ASP A 622 18.82 -16.12 -26.98
N LEU A 623 18.05 -17.04 -26.43
CA LEU A 623 17.81 -17.16 -25.00
C LEU A 623 18.60 -18.38 -24.51
N GLN A 624 19.75 -18.14 -23.88
CA GLN A 624 20.65 -19.21 -23.46
C GLN A 624 20.55 -19.41 -21.95
N LEU A 625 20.20 -20.61 -21.51
CA LEU A 625 20.21 -20.96 -20.08
C LEU A 625 21.65 -21.02 -19.58
N ILE A 626 22.00 -20.16 -18.62
CA ILE A 626 23.32 -20.15 -17.98
C ILE A 626 23.34 -21.17 -16.85
N TRP A 627 22.33 -21.12 -15.97
CA TRP A 627 22.19 -22.05 -14.85
C TRP A 627 20.75 -22.07 -14.32
N LYS A 628 20.42 -23.12 -13.57
CA LYS A 628 19.19 -23.22 -12.76
C LYS A 628 19.49 -23.86 -11.42
N THR A 629 18.79 -23.45 -10.37
CA THR A 629 18.99 -23.98 -9.01
C THR A 629 17.70 -23.87 -8.18
N SER A 630 17.58 -24.67 -7.12
CA SER A 630 16.42 -24.64 -6.22
C SER A 630 16.62 -23.59 -5.12
N LEU A 631 15.54 -22.87 -4.79
CA LEU A 631 15.50 -21.93 -3.65
C LEU A 631 14.83 -22.53 -2.41
N GLN A 632 14.67 -23.86 -2.34
CA GLN A 632 13.99 -24.52 -1.21
C GLN A 632 14.61 -24.23 0.16
N ASP A 633 15.92 -24.02 0.23
CA ASP A 633 16.62 -23.69 1.47
C ASP A 633 16.44 -22.22 1.92
N ILE A 634 15.91 -21.36 1.04
CA ILE A 634 15.78 -19.90 1.26
C ILE A 634 14.30 -19.49 1.32
N VAL A 635 13.47 -20.10 0.47
CA VAL A 635 12.05 -19.79 0.30
C VAL A 635 11.25 -21.02 0.68
N GLU A 636 10.60 -20.99 1.84
CA GLU A 636 9.80 -22.12 2.35
C GLU A 636 8.60 -22.44 1.44
N SER A 637 7.88 -21.39 1.01
CA SER A 637 6.77 -21.48 0.07
C SER A 637 6.93 -20.45 -1.05
N PRO A 638 6.76 -20.85 -2.33
CA PRO A 638 6.87 -19.94 -3.48
C PRO A 638 5.93 -18.72 -3.44
N THR A 639 4.81 -18.81 -2.71
CA THR A 639 3.87 -17.68 -2.55
C THR A 639 4.42 -16.57 -1.66
N LEU A 640 5.43 -16.85 -0.84
CA LEU A 640 6.04 -15.87 0.07
C LEU A 640 7.08 -14.99 -0.63
N LEU A 641 7.57 -15.39 -1.81
CA LEU A 641 8.44 -14.55 -2.62
C LEU A 641 7.60 -13.42 -3.24
N LYS A 642 8.03 -12.18 -3.04
CA LYS A 642 7.36 -10.96 -3.53
C LYS A 642 8.12 -10.28 -4.66
N SER A 643 9.44 -10.40 -4.67
CA SER A 643 10.28 -9.81 -5.70
C SER A 643 11.59 -10.56 -5.88
N VAL A 644 12.07 -10.53 -7.13
CA VAL A 644 13.39 -11.00 -7.56
C VAL A 644 14.01 -9.90 -8.42
N SER A 645 15.23 -9.49 -8.10
CA SER A 645 16.02 -8.59 -8.94
C SER A 645 17.41 -9.16 -9.17
N ILE A 646 17.86 -9.13 -10.42
CA ILE A 646 19.23 -9.47 -10.81
C ILE A 646 19.99 -8.21 -11.10
N LEU A 647 21.20 -8.10 -10.57
CA LEU A 647 22.11 -7.01 -10.85
C LEU A 647 23.47 -7.60 -11.23
N THR A 648 23.98 -7.16 -12.37
CA THR A 648 25.32 -7.51 -12.85
C THR A 648 26.18 -6.26 -12.89
N ALA A 649 27.38 -6.38 -12.33
CA ALA A 649 28.42 -5.36 -12.34
C ALA A 649 29.66 -5.88 -13.05
N GLU A 650 30.42 -4.97 -13.66
CA GLU A 650 31.69 -5.29 -14.29
C GLU A 650 32.76 -5.39 -13.21
N GLY A 651 33.27 -6.60 -12.97
CA GLY A 651 34.33 -6.85 -12.00
C GLY A 651 35.72 -6.54 -12.57
N GLU A 652 36.71 -6.42 -11.69
CA GLU A 652 38.11 -6.30 -12.07
C GLU A 652 38.56 -7.52 -12.87
N GLY A 653 39.18 -7.30 -14.04
CA GLY A 653 39.61 -8.36 -14.95
C GLY A 653 38.55 -8.88 -15.93
N GLY A 654 37.37 -8.25 -16.01
CA GLY A 654 36.36 -8.54 -17.03
C GLY A 654 35.38 -9.68 -16.69
N ASN A 655 35.44 -10.23 -15.47
CA ASN A 655 34.43 -11.16 -14.97
C ASN A 655 33.20 -10.39 -14.45
N GLU A 656 32.01 -10.74 -14.92
CA GLU A 656 30.77 -10.14 -14.44
C GLU A 656 30.38 -10.70 -13.06
N ALA A 657 30.26 -9.81 -12.07
CA ALA A 657 29.77 -10.17 -10.75
C ALA A 657 28.23 -10.11 -10.75
N THR A 658 27.58 -11.27 -10.61
CA THR A 658 26.12 -11.37 -10.54
C THR A 658 25.65 -11.39 -9.08
N HIS A 659 24.72 -10.51 -8.73
CA HIS A 659 24.06 -10.48 -7.44
C HIS A 659 22.55 -10.54 -7.62
N ILE A 660 21.88 -11.23 -6.70
CA ILE A 660 20.44 -11.45 -6.76
C ILE A 660 19.83 -10.96 -5.45
N THR A 661 18.78 -10.17 -5.55
CA THR A 661 18.05 -9.64 -4.40
C THR A 661 16.67 -10.28 -4.35
N LEU A 662 16.33 -10.90 -3.23
CA LEU A 662 15.01 -11.49 -3.00
C LEU A 662 14.29 -10.74 -1.89
N LEU A 663 13.00 -10.48 -2.08
CA LEU A 663 12.10 -10.10 -1.01
C LEU A 663 11.18 -11.29 -0.71
N VAL A 664 11.38 -11.93 0.43
CA VAL A 664 10.66 -13.13 0.85
C VAL A 664 10.04 -12.85 2.20
N ASP A 665 8.72 -12.90 2.29
CA ASP A 665 8.01 -12.87 3.57
C ASP A 665 8.35 -11.63 4.46
N GLY A 666 8.65 -10.50 3.82
CA GLY A 666 9.08 -9.26 4.46
C GLY A 666 10.56 -9.20 4.85
N LYS A 667 11.37 -10.17 4.42
CA LYS A 667 12.82 -10.21 4.60
C LYS A 667 13.53 -10.00 3.27
N VAL A 668 14.58 -9.17 3.27
CA VAL A 668 15.42 -8.94 2.08
C VAL A 668 16.66 -9.82 2.19
N TYR A 669 16.92 -10.60 1.14
CA TYR A 669 18.10 -11.46 1.02
C TYR A 669 18.96 -11.00 -0.16
N PHE A 670 20.27 -10.96 0.05
CA PHE A 670 21.25 -10.92 -1.04
C PHE A 670 21.82 -12.30 -1.27
N LEU A 671 21.88 -12.69 -2.54
CA LEU A 671 22.36 -13.97 -3.00
C LEU A 671 23.46 -13.76 -4.04
N ARG A 672 24.45 -14.65 -4.02
CA ARG A 672 25.54 -14.71 -4.99
C ARG A 672 25.65 -16.13 -5.55
N PRO A 673 25.71 -16.29 -6.88
CA PRO A 673 25.97 -17.59 -7.49
C PRO A 673 27.45 -17.95 -7.37
N GLU A 674 27.69 -19.16 -6.88
CA GLU A 674 28.98 -19.82 -6.77
C GLU A 674 28.97 -21.05 -7.70
N PHE A 675 29.82 -21.01 -8.71
CA PHE A 675 29.95 -22.10 -9.67
C PHE A 675 30.88 -23.17 -9.10
N LEU A 676 30.34 -24.37 -8.92
CA LEU A 676 31.09 -25.52 -8.43
C LEU A 676 31.88 -26.17 -9.58
N PRO A 677 32.95 -26.93 -9.30
CA PRO A 677 33.78 -27.56 -10.33
C PRO A 677 33.03 -28.56 -11.22
N ASP A 678 31.90 -29.08 -10.76
CA ASP A 678 31.01 -29.98 -11.49
C ASP A 678 30.06 -29.24 -12.46
N GLY A 679 30.11 -27.91 -12.51
CA GLY A 679 29.24 -27.06 -13.32
C GLY A 679 27.90 -26.74 -12.67
N SER A 680 27.62 -27.24 -11.47
CA SER A 680 26.42 -26.87 -10.71
C SER A 680 26.59 -25.50 -10.04
N VAL A 681 25.47 -24.83 -9.75
CA VAL A 681 25.47 -23.52 -9.10
C VAL A 681 24.87 -23.62 -7.71
N ARG A 682 25.67 -23.22 -6.72
CA ARG A 682 25.22 -22.99 -5.34
C ARG A 682 24.96 -21.50 -5.16
N LEU A 683 23.94 -21.15 -4.38
CA LEU A 683 23.71 -19.76 -3.99
C LEU A 683 24.17 -19.57 -2.55
N SER A 684 25.18 -18.73 -2.33
CA SER A 684 25.44 -18.17 -1.01
C SER A 684 24.47 -17.02 -0.77
N PHE A 685 23.96 -16.90 0.45
CA PHE A 685 22.93 -15.91 0.76
C PHE A 685 23.08 -15.31 2.15
N ARG A 686 22.62 -14.07 2.29
CA ARG A 686 22.58 -13.34 3.57
C ARG A 686 21.29 -12.54 3.68
N GLN A 687 20.62 -12.63 4.83
CA GLN A 687 19.51 -11.73 5.15
C GLN A 687 20.08 -10.35 5.52
N ILE A 688 19.60 -9.31 4.83
CA ILE A 688 20.05 -7.92 5.01
C ILE A 688 19.19 -7.19 6.04
N THR A 689 17.87 -7.29 5.88
CA THR A 689 16.92 -6.63 6.76
C THR A 689 15.59 -7.38 6.81
N ASP A 690 14.76 -7.03 7.77
CA ASP A 690 13.41 -7.54 7.98
C ASP A 690 12.39 -6.40 8.01
N LYS A 691 11.11 -6.77 7.99
CA LYS A 691 9.96 -5.84 7.91
C LYS A 691 10.03 -4.92 6.68
N ALA A 692 10.48 -5.45 5.56
CA ALA A 692 10.55 -4.74 4.29
C ALA A 692 9.25 -4.89 3.50
N GLU A 693 8.66 -3.78 3.06
CA GLU A 693 7.51 -3.83 2.14
C GLU A 693 7.96 -4.03 0.69
N TYR A 694 9.04 -3.35 0.29
CA TYR A 694 9.67 -3.38 -1.02
C TYR A 694 11.03 -2.65 -0.96
N TYR A 695 11.79 -2.72 -2.05
CA TYR A 695 13.12 -2.13 -2.12
C TYR A 695 13.38 -1.48 -3.49
N TRP A 696 14.33 -0.54 -3.52
CA TRP A 696 14.91 -0.04 -4.76
C TRP A 696 16.38 -0.35 -4.78
N ILE A 697 16.90 -0.58 -5.98
CA ILE A 697 18.33 -0.54 -6.20
C ILE A 697 18.56 0.56 -7.21
N THR A 698 19.27 1.60 -6.78
CA THR A 698 19.55 2.77 -7.62
C THR A 698 21.03 2.82 -7.94
N ARG A 699 21.34 3.32 -9.14
CA ARG A 699 22.70 3.54 -9.61
C ARG A 699 22.98 5.04 -9.56
N THR A 700 24.18 5.43 -9.14
CA THR A 700 24.60 6.84 -9.28
C THR A 700 24.95 7.12 -10.74
N THR A 701 24.74 8.36 -11.19
CA THR A 701 25.01 8.77 -12.59
C THR A 701 26.48 8.71 -12.96
N HIS A 702 27.37 8.77 -11.97
CA HIS A 702 28.78 9.07 -12.19
C HIS A 702 29.67 7.83 -12.12
N ASP A 703 29.30 6.80 -11.35
CA ASP A 703 30.02 5.53 -11.31
C ASP A 703 29.11 4.39 -11.83
N ALA A 704 29.66 3.58 -12.72
CA ALA A 704 28.95 2.44 -13.29
C ALA A 704 28.69 1.30 -12.32
N ASN A 705 29.47 1.23 -11.26
CA ASN A 705 29.47 0.16 -10.27
C ASN A 705 29.01 0.63 -8.87
N ASP A 706 28.67 1.91 -8.69
CA ASP A 706 28.12 2.40 -7.43
C ASP A 706 26.59 2.27 -7.42
N PHE A 707 26.13 1.26 -6.70
CA PHE A 707 24.73 0.98 -6.47
C PHE A 707 24.40 1.12 -4.99
N SER A 708 23.20 1.65 -4.71
CA SER A 708 22.66 1.73 -3.36
C SER A 708 21.36 0.94 -3.26
N LEU A 709 21.21 0.21 -2.15
CA LEU A 709 19.99 -0.50 -1.81
C LEU A 709 19.17 0.38 -0.87
N TRP A 710 17.90 0.58 -1.21
CA TRP A 710 16.94 1.33 -0.41
C TRP A 710 15.80 0.40 -0.03
N VAL A 711 15.42 0.34 1.26
CA VAL A 711 14.35 -0.52 1.75
C VAL A 711 13.39 0.29 2.59
N PHE A 712 12.10 0.25 2.25
CA PHE A 712 11.06 0.88 3.05
C PHE A 712 10.40 -0.14 3.98
N ASN A 713 10.26 0.21 5.26
CA ASN A 713 9.75 -0.68 6.30
C ASN A 713 8.35 -0.31 6.83
N GLY A 714 7.61 0.55 6.12
CA GLY A 714 6.32 1.09 6.58
C GLY A 714 6.44 2.37 7.40
N LYS A 715 7.61 2.75 7.91
CA LYS A 715 7.80 3.98 8.69
C LYS A 715 8.99 4.80 8.21
N SER A 716 10.13 4.15 8.04
CA SER A 716 11.39 4.75 7.65
C SER A 716 11.95 4.08 6.40
N LEU A 717 12.86 4.79 5.75
CA LEU A 717 13.63 4.34 4.60
C LEU A 717 15.06 4.05 5.03
N LYS A 718 15.52 2.82 4.78
CA LYS A 718 16.87 2.38 5.08
C LYS A 718 17.70 2.34 3.81
N MET A 719 18.90 2.93 3.83
CA MET A 719 19.82 2.97 2.70
C MET A 719 21.14 2.29 3.05
N TRP A 720 21.59 1.39 2.18
CA TRP A 720 22.95 0.86 2.16
C TRP A 720 23.66 1.39 0.92
N ARG A 721 24.85 1.98 1.09
CA ARG A 721 25.69 2.41 -0.04
C ARG A 721 26.55 1.26 -0.57
N ASN A 722 27.04 1.43 -1.80
CA ASN A 722 28.05 0.59 -2.43
C ASN A 722 27.77 -0.91 -2.29
N VAL A 723 26.65 -1.36 -2.87
CA VAL A 723 26.19 -2.76 -2.84
C VAL A 723 27.24 -3.75 -3.35
N PHE A 724 28.18 -3.30 -4.19
CA PHE A 724 29.24 -4.14 -4.72
C PHE A 724 30.59 -4.04 -4.03
N GLY A 725 30.82 -2.99 -3.24
CA GLY A 725 32.11 -2.69 -2.62
C GLY A 725 33.18 -2.27 -3.62
N THR A 726 34.20 -1.55 -3.15
CA THR A 726 35.46 -1.34 -3.87
C THR A 726 36.43 -2.49 -3.53
N GLY A 727 36.40 -3.58 -4.31
CA GLY A 727 37.40 -4.66 -4.23
C GLY A 727 36.95 -6.00 -3.60
N ASP A 728 37.73 -7.03 -3.93
CA ASP A 728 37.67 -8.49 -3.72
C ASP A 728 36.43 -9.19 -3.10
N GLY A 729 35.91 -10.18 -3.84
CA GLY A 729 34.54 -10.70 -3.77
C GLY A 729 34.10 -11.51 -2.55
N GLU A 730 34.95 -11.80 -1.56
CA GLU A 730 34.58 -12.58 -0.36
C GLU A 730 34.30 -11.73 0.88
N ARG A 731 34.86 -10.51 0.99
CA ARG A 731 34.66 -9.64 2.17
C ARG A 731 33.33 -8.88 2.16
N ASN A 732 32.65 -8.78 1.01
CA ASN A 732 31.56 -7.81 0.80
C ASN A 732 30.20 -8.28 1.34
N LEU A 733 29.88 -9.58 1.27
CA LEU A 733 28.67 -10.10 1.95
C LEU A 733 28.83 -10.03 3.47
N ALA A 734 30.05 -10.18 4.01
CA ALA A 734 30.37 -10.09 5.44
C ALA A 734 30.29 -8.64 5.97
N GLY A 735 30.76 -7.66 5.18
CA GLY A 735 30.74 -6.22 5.48
C GLY A 735 29.36 -5.55 5.43
N PHE A 736 28.43 -6.10 4.64
CA PHE A 736 26.98 -5.79 4.67
C PHE A 736 26.35 -6.27 6.01
N SER A 737 26.76 -5.63 7.11
CA SER A 737 26.26 -5.90 8.45
C SER A 737 24.85 -5.33 8.62
N LYS A 738 24.07 -5.88 9.58
CA LYS A 738 22.76 -5.33 9.96
C LYS A 738 22.87 -3.89 10.50
N HIS A 739 24.06 -3.36 10.75
CA HIS A 739 24.28 -2.08 11.44
C HIS A 739 24.91 -0.97 10.57
N HIS A 740 25.28 -1.24 9.31
CA HIS A 740 25.86 -0.25 8.40
C HIS A 740 24.81 0.27 7.40
N PHE A 741 23.75 0.92 7.90
CA PHE A 741 22.75 1.56 7.05
C PHE A 741 22.35 2.93 7.58
N LEU A 742 21.95 3.80 6.68
CA LEU A 742 21.35 5.09 7.00
C LEU A 742 19.84 4.93 7.13
N GLU A 743 19.25 5.39 8.22
CA GLU A 743 17.79 5.42 8.42
C GLU A 743 17.27 6.84 8.24
N MET A 744 16.22 7.01 7.45
CA MET A 744 15.53 8.27 7.21
C MET A 744 14.06 8.11 7.55
N ASP A 745 13.55 8.95 8.45
CA ASP A 745 12.12 9.00 8.75
C ASP A 745 11.38 9.73 7.64
N ILE A 746 10.32 9.10 7.11
CA ILE A 746 9.52 9.65 6.02
C ILE A 746 8.06 9.76 6.44
N ASP A 747 7.50 10.94 6.25
CA ASP A 747 6.16 11.34 6.64
C ASP A 747 5.10 11.13 5.54
N PHE A 748 5.48 10.58 4.38
CA PHE A 748 4.61 10.12 3.28
C PHE A 748 4.96 8.67 2.84
N TYR A 749 4.18 8.07 1.93
CA TYR A 749 4.49 6.74 1.38
C TYR A 749 5.42 6.87 0.16
N PRO A 750 6.69 6.42 0.22
CA PRO A 750 7.64 6.61 -0.88
C PRO A 750 7.22 5.79 -2.11
N LEU A 751 7.55 6.28 -3.30
CA LEU A 751 7.22 5.63 -4.57
C LEU A 751 8.43 5.48 -5.49
N ALA A 752 9.32 6.46 -5.45
CA ALA A 752 10.52 6.50 -6.26
C ALA A 752 11.65 7.22 -5.51
N ILE A 753 12.87 6.72 -5.71
CA ILE A 753 14.09 7.41 -5.33
C ILE A 753 14.63 8.08 -6.58
N LEU A 754 14.93 9.38 -6.53
CA LEU A 754 15.52 10.16 -7.61
C LEU A 754 16.96 10.56 -7.20
N PRO A 755 17.96 9.66 -7.41
CA PRO A 755 19.33 9.93 -7.04
C PRO A 755 19.84 11.23 -7.62
N GLU A 756 19.66 11.43 -8.93
CA GLU A 756 20.14 12.61 -9.68
C GLU A 756 19.62 13.95 -9.14
N ARG A 757 18.47 13.93 -8.46
CA ARG A 757 17.85 15.12 -7.86
C ARG A 757 17.97 15.17 -6.35
N GLY A 758 18.62 14.19 -5.71
CA GLY A 758 18.76 14.12 -4.25
C GLY A 758 17.43 14.04 -3.48
N ILE A 759 16.38 13.46 -4.08
CA ILE A 759 14.99 13.46 -3.57
C ILE A 759 14.38 12.06 -3.50
N VAL A 760 13.60 11.80 -2.45
CA VAL A 760 12.59 10.74 -2.42
C VAL A 760 11.24 11.33 -2.80
N LEU A 761 10.57 10.73 -3.78
CA LEU A 761 9.22 11.09 -4.21
C LEU A 761 8.22 10.09 -3.67
N GLY A 762 7.06 10.56 -3.20
CA GLY A 762 5.99 9.67 -2.77
C GLY A 762 4.63 10.34 -2.69
N LEU A 763 3.66 9.63 -2.10
CA LEU A 763 2.29 10.08 -1.97
C LEU A 763 1.82 10.15 -0.52
N GLU A 764 1.03 11.17 -0.26
CA GLU A 764 0.26 11.33 0.96
C GLU A 764 -1.26 11.32 0.64
N PRO A 765 -2.07 10.57 1.39
CA PRO A 765 -3.52 10.62 1.22
C PRO A 765 -4.10 11.91 1.80
N GLU A 766 -4.97 12.57 1.03
CA GLU A 766 -5.70 13.76 1.47
C GLU A 766 -7.21 13.55 1.34
N ILE A 767 -7.98 14.15 2.24
CA ILE A 767 -9.43 14.25 2.14
C ILE A 767 -9.81 15.72 2.09
N ALA A 768 -10.51 16.11 1.02
CA ALA A 768 -11.11 17.44 0.90
C ALA A 768 -12.63 17.32 1.02
N ILE A 769 -13.25 18.16 1.84
CA ILE A 769 -14.72 18.22 1.93
C ILE A 769 -15.24 19.24 0.91
N HIS A 770 -16.03 18.75 -0.04
CA HIS A 770 -16.70 19.57 -1.03
C HIS A 770 -17.89 20.29 -0.40
N LYS A 771 -17.65 21.51 0.13
CA LYS A 771 -18.61 22.29 0.94
C LYS A 771 -20.04 22.37 0.39
N PRO A 772 -20.29 22.61 -0.92
CA PRO A 772 -21.67 22.72 -1.43
C PRO A 772 -22.49 21.43 -1.32
N LYS A 773 -21.83 20.27 -1.31
CA LYS A 773 -22.49 18.96 -1.26
C LYS A 773 -22.19 18.19 0.02
N SER A 774 -21.35 18.71 0.90
CA SER A 774 -20.91 18.02 2.11
C SER A 774 -20.40 16.59 1.84
N LEU A 775 -19.68 16.41 0.73
CA LEU A 775 -19.10 15.13 0.28
C LEU A 775 -17.58 15.13 0.47
N ALA A 776 -17.03 13.99 0.87
CA ALA A 776 -15.60 13.73 0.94
C ALA A 776 -15.04 13.38 -0.43
N MET A 777 -13.94 14.04 -0.78
CA MET A 777 -13.15 13.79 -1.97
C MET A 777 -11.75 13.33 -1.55
N PHE A 778 -11.40 12.10 -1.91
CA PHE A 778 -10.11 11.50 -1.67
C PHE A 778 -9.12 11.90 -2.78
N LYS A 779 -7.97 12.42 -2.38
CA LYS A 779 -6.89 12.87 -3.26
C LYS A 779 -5.57 12.22 -2.85
N MET A 780 -4.66 12.15 -3.81
CA MET A 780 -3.29 11.72 -3.60
C MET A 780 -2.40 12.94 -3.83
N ALA A 781 -1.78 13.45 -2.78
CA ALA A 781 -0.85 14.57 -2.87
C ALA A 781 0.57 14.04 -3.07
N THR A 782 1.30 14.66 -3.99
CA THR A 782 2.70 14.33 -4.23
C THR A 782 3.57 15.05 -3.21
N LYS A 783 4.47 14.31 -2.55
CA LYS A 783 5.40 14.83 -1.55
C LYS A 783 6.83 14.45 -1.89
N THR A 784 7.76 15.28 -1.43
CA THR A 784 9.20 15.10 -1.64
C THR A 784 9.96 15.20 -0.32
N HIS A 785 10.99 14.38 -0.17
CA HIS A 785 11.95 14.47 0.93
C HIS A 785 13.37 14.60 0.37
N LEU A 786 14.10 15.61 0.83
CA LEU A 786 15.51 15.82 0.48
C LEU A 786 16.38 14.92 1.37
N PHE A 787 17.30 14.17 0.78
CA PHE A 787 18.14 13.24 1.55
C PHE A 787 19.64 13.58 1.58
N LEU A 788 20.09 14.58 0.80
CA LEU A 788 21.52 14.89 0.65
C LEU A 788 22.18 15.18 2.00
N GLN A 789 21.57 16.04 2.80
CA GLN A 789 22.04 16.43 4.13
C GLN A 789 22.15 15.23 5.07
N THR A 790 21.20 14.28 4.99
CA THR A 790 21.18 13.09 5.84
C THR A 790 22.28 12.11 5.47
N ILE A 791 22.55 11.93 4.16
CA ILE A 791 23.68 11.12 3.68
C ILE A 791 25.01 11.76 4.06
N LEU A 792 25.17 13.07 3.81
CA LEU A 792 26.40 13.79 4.12
C LEU A 792 26.73 13.73 5.60
N ARG A 793 25.73 13.95 6.46
CA ARG A 793 25.88 13.80 7.91
C ARG A 793 26.38 12.40 8.26
N HIS A 794 25.75 11.36 7.72
CA HIS A 794 26.13 9.98 8.02
C HIS A 794 27.59 9.68 7.64
N VAL A 795 28.01 10.08 6.44
CA VAL A 795 29.39 9.89 5.93
C VAL A 795 30.39 10.65 6.79
N LEU A 796 30.11 11.91 7.12
CA LEU A 796 30.97 12.76 7.96
C LEU A 796 31.07 12.27 9.41
N THR A 797 30.04 11.61 9.94
CA THR A 797 30.07 11.06 11.30
C THR A 797 30.80 9.72 11.38
N HIS A 798 30.58 8.79 10.43
CA HIS A 798 30.95 7.38 10.61
C HIS A 798 32.20 6.93 9.86
N ASN A 799 32.66 7.64 8.83
CA ASN A 799 33.86 7.25 8.07
C ASN A 799 35.11 7.99 8.53
N ILE A 800 36.24 7.29 8.61
CA ILE A 800 37.55 7.85 8.97
C ILE A 800 38.00 8.86 7.90
N ASP A 801 37.83 8.52 6.61
CA ASP A 801 38.09 9.40 5.45
C ASP A 801 36.83 10.22 5.03
N GLY A 802 35.91 10.43 5.97
CA GLY A 802 34.55 10.94 5.69
C GLY A 802 34.49 12.31 5.00
N GLU A 803 35.50 13.17 5.16
CA GLU A 803 35.52 14.51 4.52
C GLU A 803 35.68 14.42 3.00
N TRP A 804 36.64 13.61 2.53
CA TRP A 804 36.88 13.41 1.10
C TRP A 804 35.72 12.67 0.43
N GLU A 805 35.21 11.62 1.07
CA GLU A 805 34.05 10.89 0.54
C GLU A 805 32.78 11.75 0.48
N ALA A 806 32.55 12.61 1.48
CA ALA A 806 31.45 13.55 1.48
C ALA A 806 31.61 14.59 0.37
N TYR A 807 32.83 15.10 0.15
CA TYR A 807 33.15 16.03 -0.94
C TYR A 807 32.87 15.39 -2.32
N GLU A 808 33.41 14.22 -2.59
CA GLU A 808 33.19 13.51 -3.86
C GLU A 808 31.70 13.22 -4.07
N PHE A 809 30.96 12.84 -3.03
CA PHE A 809 29.50 12.66 -3.14
C PHE A 809 28.78 13.99 -3.44
N ALA A 810 29.02 15.05 -2.66
CA ALA A 810 28.34 16.33 -2.78
C ALA A 810 28.65 17.09 -4.07
N LYS A 811 29.86 16.92 -4.63
CA LYS A 811 30.27 17.55 -5.90
C LYS A 811 29.29 17.30 -7.04
N HIS A 812 28.67 16.12 -7.07
CA HIS A 812 27.68 15.73 -8.08
C HIS A 812 26.34 16.48 -7.99
N TYR A 813 26.10 17.15 -6.87
CA TYR A 813 24.84 17.84 -6.57
C TYR A 813 24.98 19.37 -6.57
N GLN A 814 26.16 19.90 -6.87
CA GLN A 814 26.45 21.35 -6.83
C GLN A 814 25.56 22.18 -7.75
N GLU A 815 25.09 21.60 -8.85
CA GLU A 815 24.23 22.28 -9.83
C GLU A 815 22.76 22.36 -9.39
N LEU A 816 22.37 21.64 -8.33
CA LEU A 816 21.00 21.66 -7.83
C LEU A 816 20.71 22.99 -7.14
N GLY A 817 19.62 23.66 -7.53
CA GLY A 817 19.28 24.99 -7.00
C GLY A 817 19.06 25.04 -5.47
N TYR A 818 18.82 23.91 -4.82
CA TYR A 818 18.66 23.82 -3.36
C TYR A 818 19.93 23.35 -2.62
N PHE A 819 21.03 23.11 -3.33
CA PHE A 819 22.25 22.52 -2.76
C PHE A 819 22.78 23.32 -1.56
N GLY A 820 22.87 24.65 -1.69
CA GLY A 820 23.27 25.53 -0.58
C GLY A 820 22.35 25.39 0.64
N HIS A 821 21.04 25.28 0.43
CA HIS A 821 20.09 25.05 1.53
C HIS A 821 20.23 23.66 2.16
N ALA A 822 20.58 22.61 1.40
CA ALA A 822 20.87 21.31 1.97
C ALA A 822 22.11 21.34 2.87
N LEU A 823 23.15 22.08 2.48
CA LEU A 823 24.34 22.31 3.31
C LEU A 823 24.03 23.13 4.57
N GLU A 824 23.12 24.11 4.46
CA GLU A 824 22.61 24.88 5.60
C GLU A 824 21.88 23.98 6.62
N ILE A 825 20.97 23.12 6.17
CA ILE A 825 20.27 22.16 7.05
C ILE A 825 21.27 21.20 7.71
N LEU A 826 22.27 20.74 6.97
CA LEU A 826 23.34 19.88 7.52
C LEU A 826 24.06 20.58 8.68
N LEU A 827 24.52 21.82 8.46
CA LEU A 827 25.24 22.60 9.48
C LEU A 827 24.37 22.87 10.70
N HIS A 828 23.13 23.30 10.46
CA HIS A 828 22.16 23.61 11.52
C HIS A 828 21.87 22.39 12.40
N ASN A 829 21.51 21.26 11.81
CA ASN A 829 21.17 20.04 12.56
C ASN A 829 22.37 19.50 13.36
N VAL A 830 23.60 19.59 12.83
CA VAL A 830 24.80 19.14 13.56
C VAL A 830 25.12 20.09 14.72
N LEU A 831 24.98 21.40 14.51
CA LEU A 831 25.19 22.40 15.57
C LEU A 831 24.19 22.24 16.72
N GLU A 832 22.90 22.08 16.43
CA GLU A 832 21.87 21.89 17.46
C GLU A 832 22.09 20.57 18.22
N ASP A 833 22.33 19.46 17.52
CA ASP A 833 22.49 18.16 18.17
C ASP A 833 23.74 18.08 19.05
N GLU A 834 24.86 18.70 18.66
CA GLU A 834 26.08 18.74 19.49
C GLU A 834 25.92 19.65 20.71
N ALA A 835 25.15 20.73 20.58
CA ALA A 835 24.80 21.61 21.69
C ALA A 835 23.87 20.92 22.70
N GLU A 836 22.86 20.18 22.24
CA GLU A 836 21.95 19.41 23.09
C GLU A 836 22.65 18.23 23.78
N SER A 837 23.58 17.57 23.07
CA SER A 837 24.30 16.40 23.58
C SER A 837 25.40 16.76 24.58
N GLY A 838 25.76 18.05 24.71
CA GLY A 838 26.83 18.53 25.58
C GLY A 838 28.24 18.13 25.14
N ILE A 839 28.39 17.58 23.93
CA ILE A 839 29.66 17.11 23.35
C ILE A 839 30.58 18.31 23.06
N GLY A 840 30.01 19.43 22.57
CA GLY A 840 30.70 20.71 22.40
C GLY A 840 32.14 20.59 21.84
N PHE A 841 33.14 20.76 22.71
CA PHE A 841 34.57 20.80 22.35
C PHE A 841 35.31 19.46 22.56
N GLU A 842 34.62 18.35 22.83
CA GLU A 842 35.25 17.05 23.13
C GLU A 842 35.78 16.32 21.87
N GLU A 843 36.71 15.38 22.09
CA GLU A 843 37.25 14.47 21.05
C GLU A 843 36.11 13.56 20.52
N GLY A 844 35.50 13.98 19.41
CA GLY A 844 34.33 13.33 18.82
C GLY A 844 33.35 14.28 18.11
N ALA A 845 33.53 15.60 18.26
CA ALA A 845 32.73 16.60 17.56
C ALA A 845 32.81 16.44 16.03
N VAL A 846 31.64 16.39 15.38
CA VAL A 846 31.45 16.28 13.94
C VAL A 846 31.44 17.67 13.30
N LEU A 847 31.03 18.71 14.04
CA LEU A 847 30.93 20.09 13.54
C LEU A 847 32.22 20.61 12.88
N PRO A 848 33.44 20.44 13.43
CA PRO A 848 34.67 20.85 12.75
C PRO A 848 34.87 20.17 11.40
N ARG A 849 34.52 18.88 11.30
CA ARG A 849 34.62 18.10 10.06
C ARG A 849 33.61 18.60 9.02
N VAL A 850 32.40 18.95 9.45
CA VAL A 850 31.39 19.59 8.60
C VAL A 850 31.90 20.92 8.06
N VAL A 851 32.47 21.78 8.92
CA VAL A 851 33.02 23.08 8.51
C VAL A 851 34.15 22.93 7.48
N ASN A 852 35.11 22.02 7.72
CA ASN A 852 36.18 21.72 6.75
C ASN A 852 35.63 21.25 5.40
N PHE A 853 34.61 20.40 5.42
CA PHE A 853 33.92 19.95 4.22
C PHE A 853 33.21 21.11 3.50
N LEU A 854 32.53 21.99 4.22
CA LEU A 854 31.81 23.13 3.63
C LEU A 854 32.76 24.12 2.94
N GLN A 855 33.98 24.31 3.46
CA GLN A 855 35.00 25.20 2.87
C GLN A 855 35.39 24.80 1.43
N GLN A 856 35.10 23.56 1.02
CA GLN A 856 35.36 23.10 -0.34
C GLN A 856 34.36 23.61 -1.39
N PHE A 857 33.30 24.33 -0.97
CA PHE A 857 32.22 24.79 -1.85
C PHE A 857 32.10 26.32 -1.87
N PRO A 858 31.79 26.95 -3.03
CA PRO A 858 31.64 28.40 -3.14
C PRO A 858 30.55 29.03 -2.24
N GLN A 859 29.55 28.23 -1.84
CA GLN A 859 28.43 28.65 -1.00
C GLN A 859 28.79 28.71 0.50
N TYR A 860 30.01 28.35 0.91
CA TYR A 860 30.45 28.27 2.31
C TYR A 860 30.04 29.46 3.18
N LEU A 861 30.38 30.69 2.75
CA LEU A 861 30.10 31.92 3.50
C LEU A 861 28.58 32.18 3.61
N ASP A 862 27.84 31.88 2.55
CA ASP A 862 26.38 32.04 2.52
C ASP A 862 25.65 31.03 3.42
N VAL A 863 26.15 29.79 3.46
CA VAL A 863 25.64 28.72 4.32
C VAL A 863 25.83 29.07 5.80
N ILE A 864 27.01 29.54 6.19
CA ILE A 864 27.29 29.90 7.59
C ILE A 864 26.40 31.04 8.06
N VAL A 865 26.31 32.13 7.28
CA VAL A 865 25.50 33.29 7.70
C VAL A 865 24.02 32.96 7.75
N SER A 866 23.53 32.15 6.81
CA SER A 866 22.12 31.73 6.77
C SER A 866 21.78 30.83 7.96
N CYS A 867 22.68 29.89 8.29
CA CYS A 867 22.56 29.06 9.49
C CYS A 867 22.56 29.91 10.76
N ALA A 868 23.55 30.79 10.94
CA ALA A 868 23.68 31.63 12.13
C ALA A 868 22.46 32.53 12.36
N ARG A 869 21.84 33.05 11.29
CA ARG A 869 20.63 33.88 11.38
C ARG A 869 19.37 33.12 11.80
N LYS A 870 19.38 31.79 11.68
CA LYS A 870 18.26 30.91 12.05
C LYS A 870 18.51 30.16 13.36
N THR A 871 19.71 30.25 13.92
CA THR A 871 20.07 29.62 15.20
C THR A 871 19.98 30.62 16.35
N GLU A 872 19.83 30.12 17.57
CA GLU A 872 19.82 30.94 18.77
C GLU A 872 21.19 31.60 19.01
N VAL A 873 21.18 32.85 19.48
CA VAL A 873 22.39 33.64 19.75
C VAL A 873 23.33 32.95 20.76
N ALA A 874 22.79 32.14 21.67
CA ALA A 874 23.57 31.38 22.64
C ALA A 874 24.53 30.36 21.98
N LEU A 875 24.20 29.87 20.77
CA LEU A 875 25.02 28.91 20.03
C LEU A 875 26.08 29.58 19.15
N TRP A 876 26.04 30.92 19.01
CA TRP A 876 26.95 31.65 18.13
C TRP A 876 28.40 31.60 18.59
N GLU A 877 28.65 31.69 19.90
CA GLU A 877 30.02 31.59 20.45
C GLU A 877 30.67 30.26 20.06
N TYR A 878 29.91 29.17 20.14
CA TYR A 878 30.38 27.85 19.74
C TYR A 878 30.63 27.76 18.23
N LEU A 879 29.67 28.19 17.41
CA LEU A 879 29.81 28.19 15.94
C LEU A 879 31.03 29.00 15.49
N PHE A 880 31.16 30.26 15.91
CA PHE A 880 32.23 31.16 15.50
C PHE A 880 33.60 30.81 16.10
N SER A 881 33.65 30.00 17.16
CA SER A 881 34.92 29.44 17.63
C SER A 881 35.55 28.46 16.63
N ILE A 882 34.73 27.85 15.76
CA ILE A 882 35.16 26.86 14.77
C ILE A 882 35.28 27.48 13.37
N VAL A 883 34.29 28.25 12.93
CA VAL A 883 34.28 28.81 11.56
C VAL A 883 35.16 30.06 11.38
N GLY A 884 35.61 30.67 12.48
CA GLY A 884 36.33 31.94 12.49
C GLY A 884 35.44 33.12 12.90
N THR A 885 36.04 34.28 13.19
CA THR A 885 35.28 35.42 13.71
C THR A 885 34.33 35.99 12.65
N PRO A 886 33.14 36.51 13.01
CA PRO A 886 32.22 37.11 12.06
C PRO A 886 32.86 38.22 11.21
N LYS A 887 33.86 38.92 11.77
CA LYS A 887 34.60 39.99 11.09
C LYS A 887 35.52 39.45 9.99
N ASP A 888 36.24 38.36 10.26
CA ASP A 888 37.09 37.73 9.25
C ASP A 888 36.24 37.17 8.09
N LEU A 889 35.08 36.58 8.41
CA LEU A 889 34.15 36.08 7.40
C LEU A 889 33.53 37.21 6.57
N PHE A 890 33.25 38.36 7.19
CA PHE A 890 32.80 39.57 6.48
C PHE A 890 33.86 40.10 5.51
N GLU A 891 35.12 40.16 5.91
CA GLU A 891 36.23 40.56 5.03
C GLU A 891 36.41 39.59 3.86
N GLN A 892 36.32 38.28 4.10
CA GLN A 892 36.34 37.26 3.04
C GLN A 892 35.20 37.46 2.04
N CYS A 893 33.99 37.83 2.49
CA CYS A 893 32.88 38.15 1.60
C CYS A 893 33.19 39.37 0.71
N LEU A 894 33.83 40.41 1.26
CA LEU A 894 34.22 41.61 0.51
C LEU A 894 35.34 41.34 -0.51
N GLU A 895 36.26 40.43 -0.20
CA GLU A 895 37.31 39.97 -1.12
C GLU A 895 36.74 39.10 -2.25
N ALA A 896 35.75 38.26 -1.94
CA ALA A 896 35.06 37.40 -2.91
C ALA A 896 33.93 38.10 -3.70
N ASP A 897 33.73 39.41 -3.50
CA ASP A 897 32.65 40.22 -4.10
C ASP A 897 31.22 39.68 -3.82
N GLN A 898 31.05 38.95 -2.71
CA GLN A 898 29.78 38.39 -2.25
C GLN A 898 29.01 39.43 -1.40
N LEU A 899 28.65 40.55 -2.02
CA LEU A 899 28.11 41.72 -1.31
C LEU A 899 26.80 41.44 -0.54
N LYS A 900 25.92 40.58 -1.08
CA LYS A 900 24.66 40.19 -0.42
C LYS A 900 24.88 39.37 0.85
N THR A 901 25.83 38.44 0.80
CA THR A 901 26.23 37.62 1.94
C THR A 901 26.93 38.48 3.00
N ALA A 902 27.79 39.42 2.58
CA ALA A 902 28.42 40.41 3.46
C ALA A 902 27.39 41.26 4.23
N THR A 903 26.31 41.70 3.56
CA THR A 903 25.20 42.40 4.22
C THR A 903 24.56 41.57 5.34
N SER A 904 24.42 40.25 5.13
CA SER A 904 23.87 39.37 6.17
C SER A 904 24.81 39.21 7.37
N TYR A 905 26.13 39.24 7.15
CA TYR A 905 27.11 39.21 8.24
C TYR A 905 27.14 40.50 9.06
N LEU A 906 26.83 41.66 8.46
CA LEU A 906 26.67 42.91 9.23
C LEU A 906 25.59 42.80 10.31
N LEU A 907 24.51 42.05 10.06
CA LEU A 907 23.46 41.81 11.06
C LEU A 907 24.00 41.06 12.28
N ILE A 908 24.87 40.09 12.05
CA ILE A 908 25.51 39.28 13.10
C ILE A 908 26.53 40.15 13.86
N LEU A 909 27.38 40.88 13.14
CA LEU A 909 28.37 41.80 13.72
C LEU A 909 27.71 42.84 14.62
N HIS A 910 26.58 43.41 14.21
CA HIS A 910 25.84 44.38 15.02
C HIS A 910 25.31 43.80 16.34
N THR A 911 25.03 42.49 16.36
CA THR A 911 24.49 41.81 17.53
C THR A 911 25.61 41.37 18.50
N MET A 912 26.81 41.09 17.98
CA MET A 912 27.96 40.60 18.77
C MET A 912 28.98 41.67 19.16
N GLU A 913 29.14 42.74 18.39
CA GLU A 913 30.15 43.79 18.60
C GLU A 913 29.54 45.15 18.99
N PRO A 914 30.30 46.03 19.67
CA PRO A 914 29.84 47.37 20.02
C PRO A 914 29.63 48.30 18.80
N LEU A 915 28.56 49.11 18.86
CA LEU A 915 28.00 49.97 17.79
C LEU A 915 28.97 50.85 16.98
N GLN A 916 30.15 51.20 17.51
CA GLN A 916 31.08 52.11 16.87
C GLN A 916 31.83 51.47 15.69
N THR A 917 32.19 50.18 15.79
CA THR A 917 32.96 49.46 14.76
C THR A 917 32.11 49.13 13.54
N THR A 918 30.85 48.74 13.76
CA THR A 918 29.88 48.36 12.70
C THR A 918 29.57 49.50 11.72
N SER A 919 29.69 50.75 12.16
CA SER A 919 29.41 51.93 11.33
C SER A 919 30.39 52.08 10.17
N GLN A 920 31.68 51.76 10.37
CA GLN A 920 32.71 51.86 9.33
C GLN A 920 32.58 50.75 8.29
N ASP A 921 32.30 49.53 8.74
CA ASP A 921 32.12 48.37 7.86
C ASP A 921 30.87 48.50 6.98
N THR A 922 29.80 49.11 7.51
CA THR A 922 28.58 49.40 6.74
C THR A 922 28.82 50.45 5.66
N VAL A 923 29.64 51.47 5.93
CA VAL A 923 30.04 52.49 4.94
C VAL A 923 30.86 51.87 3.82
N ARG A 924 31.84 51.02 4.16
CA ARG A 924 32.70 50.34 3.18
C ARG A 924 31.90 49.39 2.28
N LEU A 925 30.91 48.69 2.81
CA LEU A 925 30.01 47.87 2.00
C LEU A 925 29.08 48.73 1.12
N LEU A 926 28.60 49.86 1.63
CA LEU A 926 27.79 50.82 0.84
C LEU A 926 28.61 51.38 -0.34
N GLU A 927 29.89 51.71 -0.15
CA GLU A 927 30.78 52.15 -1.23
C GLU A 927 30.97 51.06 -2.30
N ARG A 928 31.27 49.83 -1.89
CA ARG A 928 31.45 48.69 -2.81
C ARG A 928 30.17 48.35 -3.58
N THR A 929 29.01 48.38 -2.92
CA THR A 929 27.71 48.14 -3.59
C THR A 929 27.35 49.24 -4.57
N LEU A 930 27.67 50.51 -4.25
CA LEU A 930 27.50 51.63 -5.16
C LEU A 930 28.41 51.51 -6.40
N GLN A 931 29.66 51.07 -6.22
CA GLN A 931 30.60 50.79 -7.31
C GLN A 931 30.12 49.63 -8.20
N ALA A 932 29.52 48.59 -7.62
CA ALA A 932 28.94 47.45 -8.32
C ALA A 932 27.59 47.75 -9.00
N GLN A 933 27.03 48.96 -8.83
CA GLN A 933 25.73 49.39 -9.35
C GLN A 933 24.53 48.52 -8.89
N ASP A 934 24.62 47.83 -7.76
CA ASP A 934 23.50 47.07 -7.16
C ASP A 934 22.62 48.00 -6.30
N PHE A 935 21.78 48.79 -6.98
CA PHE A 935 20.94 49.82 -6.34
C PHE A 935 19.88 49.27 -5.39
N GLU A 936 19.42 48.01 -5.57
CA GLU A 936 18.49 47.39 -4.61
C GLU A 936 19.20 47.04 -3.30
N LEU A 937 20.43 46.51 -3.36
CA LEU A 937 21.21 46.24 -2.16
C LEU A 937 21.61 47.53 -1.43
N CYS A 938 21.95 48.60 -2.16
CA CYS A 938 22.18 49.92 -1.56
C CYS A 938 20.96 50.42 -0.78
N LYS A 939 19.76 50.24 -1.33
CA LYS A 939 18.50 50.63 -0.68
C LYS A 939 18.22 49.79 0.57
N GLU A 940 18.53 48.50 0.57
CA GLU A 940 18.46 47.66 1.77
C GLU A 940 19.44 48.13 2.86
N LEU A 941 20.68 48.44 2.50
CA LEU A 941 21.70 48.95 3.41
C LEU A 941 21.32 50.32 4.00
N VAL A 942 20.75 51.22 3.21
CA VAL A 942 20.24 52.52 3.67
C VAL A 942 19.07 52.34 4.64
N ARG A 943 18.15 51.41 4.35
CA ARG A 943 17.06 51.06 5.27
C ARG A 943 17.58 50.49 6.58
N PHE A 944 18.60 49.65 6.52
CA PHE A 944 19.25 49.09 7.69
C PHE A 944 19.90 50.18 8.55
N LEU A 945 20.68 51.09 7.96
CA LEU A 945 21.25 52.26 8.65
C LEU A 945 20.17 53.13 9.31
N ASN A 946 19.06 53.37 8.62
CA ASN A 946 17.93 54.14 9.15
C ASN A 946 17.17 53.40 10.28
N SER A 947 17.22 52.07 10.31
CA SER A 947 16.63 51.26 11.39
C SER A 947 17.49 51.25 12.66
N ILE A 948 18.82 51.40 12.52
CA ILE A 948 19.76 51.50 13.64
C ILE A 948 19.63 52.88 14.33
N ASP A 949 19.37 53.94 13.55
CA ASP A 949 19.28 55.30 14.03
C ASP A 949 18.15 56.08 13.35
N SER A 950 17.01 56.15 14.04
CA SER A 950 15.82 56.88 13.60
C SER A 950 16.03 58.40 13.44
N THR A 951 17.15 58.97 13.92
CA THR A 951 17.46 60.39 13.77
C THR A 951 18.14 60.71 12.43
N GLY A 952 18.61 59.69 11.71
CA GLY A 952 19.28 59.81 10.41
C GLY A 952 20.72 60.36 10.47
N ALA A 953 21.29 60.55 11.67
CA ALA A 953 22.62 61.12 11.84
C ALA A 953 23.73 60.18 11.35
N THR A 954 23.64 58.88 11.64
CA THR A 954 24.57 57.86 11.12
C THR A 954 24.46 57.69 9.61
N LEU A 955 23.27 57.82 9.02
CA LEU A 955 23.10 57.80 7.57
C LEU A 955 23.76 59.02 6.90
N GLN A 956 23.62 60.22 7.48
CA GLN A 956 24.31 61.42 6.99
C GLN A 956 25.83 61.31 7.13
N GLN A 957 26.33 60.71 8.21
CA GLN A 957 27.75 60.45 8.40
C GLN A 957 28.28 59.45 7.38
N ALA A 958 27.55 58.35 7.15
CA ALA A 958 27.90 57.34 6.14
C ALA A 958 27.94 57.92 4.71
N LEU A 959 26.93 58.70 4.33
CA LEU A 959 26.85 59.34 3.02
C LEU A 959 27.93 60.42 2.83
N SER A 960 28.28 61.16 3.88
CA SER A 960 29.36 62.15 3.79
C SER A 960 30.73 61.49 3.60
N MET A 961 30.99 60.33 4.22
CA MET A 961 32.22 59.55 4.00
C MET A 961 32.32 58.98 2.58
N VAL A 962 31.24 58.41 2.03
CA VAL A 962 31.18 57.89 0.65
C VAL A 962 31.41 59.01 -0.39
N SER A 963 30.89 60.21 -0.12
CA SER A 963 31.01 61.36 -1.03
C SER A 963 32.41 61.96 -1.13
N VAL A 964 33.30 61.70 -0.15
CA VAL A 964 34.68 62.20 -0.12
C VAL A 964 35.64 61.33 -0.94
N ALA A 965 35.30 60.06 -1.20
CA ALA A 965 36.14 59.12 -1.94
C ALA A 965 35.99 59.19 -3.48
N ASN A 966 34.91 59.78 -4.00
CA ASN A 966 34.64 59.93 -5.45
C ASN A 966 34.99 61.32 -6.02
N GLY A 967 35.90 62.05 -5.35
CA GLY A 967 36.42 63.35 -5.80
C GLY A 967 37.61 63.24 -6.74
#